data_AF-A0A179HU59-F1
#
_entry.id   AF-A0A179HU59-F1
#
_cell.length_a   1.000
_cell.length_b   1.000
_cell.length_c   1.000
_cell.angle_alpha   90.00
_cell.angle_beta   90.00
_cell.angle_gamma   90.00
#
_symmetry.space_group_name_H-M   'P 1'
#
loop_
_entity.id
_entity.type
_entity.pdbx_description
1 polymer ?
#
loop_
_entity_poly.entity_id
_entity_poly.type
_entity_poly.pdbx_seq_one_letter_code
_entity_poly.pdbx_strand_id
1 'polypeptide(L)'
;MSSPTRIPSVTLQDGTKIPVLGFGTGTAWYKPDRFSDFNPDMVKMLKDAIAAGYRHLDTAEGYGTENELGRAIKESGVPRNELFVTTKLAQTISEGSVKDVTVGFEKCLERLQLEYVDLLLLHTPYANKDSTYDKAAVAEAWRLIEAIHRSGKARAIGVSNFRRVHVENLLKTAEIKPVVNQIQFHPYIKGAPEYAKWLQSQGIAVQSWMGLAPITWLRQRHLEDTLEELSAKYGVSKSTILIRWQLDQQIIVLNTTKKVERMKEYFAALEFKLSDEDRSKITEIGQETHLRVPVPELFDGGDHSPSVCRQAQPTLPLNVNVSVNADANANGRLATPDRPQPPAGSPSRRFPLPLSAPAPATRPTAVVFVSHPPLRSAGTYMGSPTRPSSASAASSSTTTAPIHLSSKASAAAPKLNSEMEMGSLPADAANPPAAPDSDIMQVARVGDIAAMEKLFESGEFDATYADEEGITPLHWASINNQYAMCKFLIEHGAEINKKGGESIATPLQWAAQRCHYYTVNLLLQHGADPLITDAQGYNTLHISTFNGNVLLITLLLHQGIPVDVLDSFGHTSLMWAAYKGFPQCVDVFLRWGASVHAADEQGFTALHWALVKGNPGCILKIIEYGADRFAKTESGKTPAVTATELNTQGAWHRALRECGYDEDGHVATPPWPGSSYFLKDKRAFATRFLFLWPFLLTWGVLFVLSRFPVILGIPLALLTIYASLASAKQVLEYAPSDMRHFHKTPWMAGIFAGSLFFVGLDWLFVVLPGTTRTGTSGASPHYILNLVFAVLYCLTTFFYIASMRYDPGFVPKLNGIAEQRAVIDDLLKEWKYDEANFCVTCMIRTPLRSKHCRRCQRCVAKHDHHCPWVYNCVGVNNHRHFFLYLVCLTFGIFAYDWLLYYYFGNISADASDQCTLFGAGLCKMLNSDAYTLILAVWISLQLIWVTMLVFTQFFQVSRAMTTYENMTGIHISPAVTALTSTGTPLDPNLASLAAPGDTPSAANKHRGGMLKQWSRLLGVDPFIETITGRGAAAGKNKRKKKNPYSRGCLSNCKDFWCDPAPIFGQRENGTAVLGGAKVDYTVMYESPTLMRLTGMRTRGGYEAVGTEEV
;
A
#
# COMPACT_ATOMS: atom_id res chain seq x y z
N MET A 1 41.30 4.17 -18.47
CA MET A 1 40.51 2.94 -18.58
C MET A 1 41.27 2.00 -19.50
N SER A 2 41.48 0.75 -19.10
CA SER A 2 42.01 -0.32 -19.96
C SER A 2 41.15 -0.44 -21.23
N SER A 3 41.72 -0.95 -22.32
CA SER A 3 40.96 -1.24 -23.55
C SER A 3 39.70 -2.06 -23.24
N PRO A 4 38.57 -1.80 -23.90
CA PRO A 4 37.32 -2.52 -23.64
C PRO A 4 37.50 -4.02 -23.93
N THR A 5 37.04 -4.87 -23.01
CA THR A 5 37.10 -6.34 -23.18
C THR A 5 36.16 -6.75 -24.30
N ARG A 6 36.67 -7.50 -25.29
CA ARG A 6 35.88 -7.94 -26.44
C ARG A 6 35.06 -9.19 -26.08
N ILE A 7 33.75 -9.02 -25.91
CA ILE A 7 32.83 -10.15 -25.66
C ILE A 7 32.61 -10.91 -26.98
N PRO A 8 32.82 -12.24 -27.03
CA PRO A 8 32.59 -13.03 -28.22
C PRO A 8 31.09 -13.15 -28.54
N SER A 9 30.78 -13.38 -29.81
CA SER A 9 29.40 -13.58 -30.28
C SER A 9 29.19 -14.98 -30.82
N VAL A 10 27.97 -15.49 -30.66
CA VAL A 10 27.46 -16.74 -31.23
C VAL A 10 26.50 -16.39 -32.37
N THR A 11 26.53 -17.19 -33.43
CA THR A 11 25.59 -17.06 -34.56
C THR A 11 24.35 -17.89 -34.27
N LEU A 12 23.19 -17.24 -34.24
CA LEU A 12 21.87 -17.86 -34.11
C LEU A 12 21.47 -18.56 -35.42
N GLN A 13 20.42 -19.37 -35.37
CA GLN A 13 19.96 -20.17 -36.53
C GLN A 13 19.56 -19.31 -37.75
N ASP A 14 19.08 -18.09 -37.52
CA ASP A 14 18.73 -17.11 -38.56
C ASP A 14 19.94 -16.32 -39.10
N GLY A 15 21.16 -16.63 -38.63
CA GLY A 15 22.39 -15.92 -38.98
C GLY A 15 22.68 -14.69 -38.11
N THR A 16 21.78 -14.33 -37.20
CA THR A 16 21.95 -13.19 -36.29
C THR A 16 23.10 -13.44 -35.31
N LYS A 17 24.03 -12.49 -35.17
CA LYS A 17 25.16 -12.61 -34.23
C LYS A 17 24.82 -11.96 -32.90
N ILE A 18 24.84 -12.74 -31.81
CA ILE A 18 24.52 -12.26 -30.45
C ILE A 18 25.72 -12.41 -29.51
N PRO A 19 26.12 -11.36 -28.76
CA PRO A 19 27.16 -11.47 -27.74
C PRO A 19 26.77 -12.46 -26.63
N VAL A 20 27.70 -13.34 -26.23
CA VAL A 20 27.47 -14.42 -25.25
C VAL A 20 27.21 -13.91 -23.82
N LEU A 21 27.57 -12.66 -23.52
CA LEU A 21 27.37 -12.04 -22.22
C LEU A 21 26.64 -10.70 -22.40
N GLY A 22 25.46 -10.59 -21.82
CA GLY A 22 24.61 -9.41 -21.87
C GLY A 22 24.33 -8.79 -20.50
N PHE A 23 23.96 -7.52 -20.52
CA PHE A 23 23.60 -6.74 -19.34
C PHE A 23 22.08 -6.64 -19.23
N GLY A 24 21.51 -7.23 -18.17
CA GLY A 24 20.08 -7.22 -17.90
C GLY A 24 19.61 -5.98 -17.14
N THR A 25 18.45 -5.46 -17.54
CA THR A 25 17.78 -4.29 -16.95
C THR A 25 16.48 -4.64 -16.19
N GLY A 26 16.24 -5.93 -15.97
CA GLY A 26 15.18 -6.42 -15.06
C GLY A 26 15.69 -6.59 -13.64
N THR A 27 15.17 -7.56 -12.89
CA THR A 27 15.62 -8.02 -11.56
C THR A 27 16.14 -6.91 -10.62
N ALA A 28 17.45 -6.66 -10.53
CA ALA A 28 18.05 -5.63 -9.67
C ALA A 28 17.62 -4.18 -10.02
N TRP A 29 17.20 -3.97 -11.26
CA TRP A 29 16.70 -2.72 -11.83
C TRP A 29 15.20 -2.76 -12.12
N TYR A 30 14.53 -3.89 -11.83
CA TYR A 30 13.09 -4.02 -12.01
C TYR A 30 12.39 -2.94 -11.20
N LYS A 31 11.57 -2.14 -11.87
CA LYS A 31 10.73 -1.17 -11.18
C LYS A 31 9.48 -1.89 -10.69
N PRO A 32 9.08 -1.77 -9.41
CA PRO A 32 7.81 -2.31 -8.91
C PRO A 32 6.62 -1.86 -9.76
N ASP A 33 6.82 -0.69 -10.35
CA ASP A 33 5.90 0.03 -11.17
C ASP A 33 6.64 0.29 -12.53
N ARG A 34 6.20 -0.25 -13.69
CA ARG A 34 6.89 -0.09 -15.00
C ARG A 34 6.99 1.33 -15.59
N PHE A 35 6.09 2.23 -15.25
CA PHE A 35 6.19 3.67 -15.51
C PHE A 35 6.63 4.52 -14.28
N SER A 36 7.38 3.94 -13.33
CA SER A 36 7.97 4.71 -12.23
C SER A 36 8.89 5.77 -12.82
N ASP A 37 9.19 6.79 -12.02
CA ASP A 37 10.08 7.88 -12.39
C ASP A 37 11.39 7.38 -13.02
N PHE A 38 11.90 8.21 -13.93
CA PHE A 38 13.12 7.97 -14.67
C PHE A 38 14.32 7.82 -13.71
N ASN A 39 15.09 6.73 -13.83
CA ASN A 39 16.22 6.45 -12.95
C ASN A 39 17.57 6.89 -13.59
N PRO A 40 18.14 8.05 -13.20
CA PRO A 40 19.41 8.53 -13.77
C PRO A 40 20.61 7.65 -13.40
N ASP A 41 20.60 6.99 -12.23
CA ASP A 41 21.69 6.10 -11.81
C ASP A 41 21.78 4.86 -12.70
N MET A 42 20.63 4.39 -13.19
CA MET A 42 20.58 3.30 -14.16
C MET A 42 21.17 3.69 -15.50
N VAL A 43 20.88 4.90 -16.00
CA VAL A 43 21.48 5.43 -17.23
C VAL A 43 23.00 5.48 -17.08
N LYS A 44 23.48 5.97 -15.93
CA LYS A 44 24.91 5.99 -15.62
C LYS A 44 25.49 4.57 -15.64
N MET A 45 24.87 3.61 -14.97
CA MET A 45 25.33 2.21 -14.95
C MET A 45 25.35 1.59 -16.35
N LEU A 46 24.33 1.83 -17.18
CA LEU A 46 24.27 1.31 -18.53
C LEU A 46 25.35 1.91 -19.43
N LYS A 47 25.64 3.21 -19.28
CA LYS A 47 26.77 3.86 -19.96
C LYS A 47 28.10 3.28 -19.49
N ASP A 48 28.26 3.06 -18.18
CA ASP A 48 29.44 2.42 -17.61
C ASP A 48 29.60 0.98 -18.15
N ALA A 49 28.50 0.21 -18.31
CA ALA A 49 28.52 -1.13 -18.89
C ALA A 49 28.91 -1.11 -20.39
N ILE A 50 28.35 -0.21 -21.18
CA ILE A 50 28.69 -0.05 -22.61
C ILE A 50 30.16 0.34 -22.77
N ALA A 51 30.64 1.26 -21.93
CA ALA A 51 32.04 1.68 -21.89
C ALA A 51 32.98 0.55 -21.47
N ALA A 52 32.54 -0.33 -20.55
CA ALA A 52 33.32 -1.48 -20.10
C ALA A 52 33.46 -2.58 -21.17
N GLY A 53 32.56 -2.62 -22.17
CA GLY A 53 32.63 -3.57 -23.30
C GLY A 53 31.32 -4.32 -23.57
N TYR A 54 30.27 -4.11 -22.78
CA TYR A 54 28.97 -4.72 -23.08
C TYR A 54 28.43 -4.21 -24.41
N ARG A 55 27.95 -5.14 -25.24
CA ARG A 55 27.23 -4.85 -26.48
C ARG A 55 25.83 -5.47 -26.52
N HIS A 56 25.54 -6.45 -25.67
CA HIS A 56 24.21 -7.04 -25.53
C HIS A 56 23.48 -6.45 -24.32
N LEU A 57 22.35 -5.80 -24.55
CA LEU A 57 21.54 -5.10 -23.54
C LEU A 57 20.13 -5.69 -23.54
N ASP A 58 19.73 -6.32 -22.43
CA ASP A 58 18.44 -7.00 -22.29
C ASP A 58 17.47 -6.15 -21.45
N THR A 59 16.29 -5.89 -22.00
CA THR A 59 15.17 -5.24 -21.33
C THR A 59 13.84 -5.91 -21.66
N ALA A 60 12.73 -5.39 -21.13
CA ALA A 60 11.38 -5.86 -21.43
C ALA A 60 10.36 -4.76 -21.15
N GLU A 61 9.21 -4.86 -21.83
CA GLU A 61 8.05 -3.99 -21.60
C GLU A 61 7.67 -3.92 -20.11
N GLY A 62 7.66 -5.06 -19.42
CA GLY A 62 7.25 -5.18 -18.02
C GLY A 62 8.29 -4.68 -17.01
N TYR A 63 9.53 -4.38 -17.41
CA TYR A 63 10.57 -3.95 -16.46
C TYR A 63 10.51 -2.47 -16.13
N GLY A 64 9.97 -1.67 -17.07
CA GLY A 64 9.90 -0.22 -16.94
C GLY A 64 11.21 0.53 -17.18
N THR A 65 12.19 -0.14 -17.76
CA THR A 65 13.57 0.33 -17.92
C THR A 65 13.98 0.63 -19.36
N GLU A 66 13.03 0.51 -20.30
CA GLU A 66 13.23 0.79 -21.73
C GLU A 66 13.64 2.25 -22.00
N ASN A 67 13.09 3.21 -21.23
CA ASN A 67 13.42 4.63 -21.38
C ASN A 67 14.86 4.94 -20.96
N GLU A 68 15.31 4.39 -19.83
CA GLU A 68 16.67 4.52 -19.33
C GLU A 68 17.67 3.90 -20.30
N LEU A 69 17.34 2.72 -20.85
CA LEU A 69 18.15 2.05 -21.84
C LEU A 69 18.27 2.86 -23.13
N GLY A 70 17.15 3.37 -23.66
CA GLY A 70 17.15 4.22 -24.84
C GLY A 70 18.02 5.46 -24.69
N ARG A 71 17.90 6.13 -23.53
CA ARG A 71 18.73 7.30 -23.21
C ARG A 71 20.20 6.94 -23.05
N ALA A 72 20.52 5.83 -22.39
CA ALA A 72 21.90 5.36 -22.24
C ALA A 72 22.55 5.03 -23.59
N ILE A 73 21.83 4.37 -24.50
CA ILE A 73 22.31 4.07 -25.86
C ILE A 73 22.62 5.38 -26.58
N LYS A 74 21.67 6.33 -26.60
CA LYS A 74 21.84 7.62 -27.26
C LYS A 74 23.02 8.43 -26.70
N GLU A 75 23.18 8.43 -25.39
CA GLU A 75 24.27 9.16 -24.71
C GLU A 75 25.62 8.43 -24.72
N SER A 76 25.65 7.13 -25.06
CA SER A 76 26.90 6.35 -25.09
C SER A 76 27.81 6.70 -26.27
N GLY A 77 27.23 7.25 -27.35
CA GLY A 77 27.95 7.54 -28.59
C GLY A 77 28.35 6.30 -29.40
N VAL A 78 27.99 5.09 -28.96
CA VAL A 78 28.28 3.85 -29.69
C VAL A 78 27.29 3.68 -30.86
N PRO A 79 27.76 3.38 -32.08
CA PRO A 79 26.88 3.15 -33.23
C PRO A 79 25.83 2.07 -32.96
N ARG A 80 24.58 2.32 -33.34
CA ARG A 80 23.44 1.41 -33.06
C ARG A 80 23.66 -0.01 -33.60
N ASN A 81 24.34 -0.15 -34.76
CA ASN A 81 24.66 -1.43 -35.39
C ASN A 81 25.72 -2.26 -34.64
N GLU A 82 26.43 -1.67 -33.68
CA GLU A 82 27.36 -2.39 -32.80
C GLU A 82 26.67 -2.94 -31.53
N LEU A 83 25.47 -2.45 -31.21
CA LEU A 83 24.70 -2.86 -30.04
C LEU A 83 23.67 -3.93 -30.43
N PHE A 84 23.47 -4.87 -29.53
CA PHE A 84 22.46 -5.92 -29.60
C PHE A 84 21.42 -5.66 -28.50
N VAL A 85 20.24 -5.17 -28.88
CA VAL A 85 19.18 -4.79 -27.95
C VAL A 85 18.06 -5.82 -27.99
N THR A 86 17.77 -6.41 -26.83
CA THR A 86 16.66 -7.36 -26.64
C THR A 86 15.53 -6.67 -25.89
N THR A 87 14.30 -6.75 -26.40
CA THR A 87 13.07 -6.44 -25.63
C THR A 87 12.06 -7.59 -25.68
N LYS A 88 11.04 -7.53 -24.84
CA LYS A 88 10.06 -8.60 -24.67
C LYS A 88 8.67 -8.05 -24.45
N LEU A 89 7.68 -8.75 -24.99
CA LEU A 89 6.26 -8.45 -24.83
C LEU A 89 5.60 -9.45 -23.88
N ALA A 90 4.93 -8.94 -22.86
CA ALA A 90 4.16 -9.75 -21.91
C ALA A 90 2.90 -9.00 -21.48
N GLN A 91 3.08 -7.72 -21.17
CA GLN A 91 2.12 -6.92 -20.43
C GLN A 91 0.99 -6.44 -21.32
N THR A 92 1.30 -6.07 -22.56
CA THR A 92 0.27 -5.77 -23.57
C THR A 92 -0.67 -6.97 -23.77
N ILE A 93 -0.15 -8.20 -23.68
CA ILE A 93 -0.94 -9.41 -23.87
C ILE A 93 -1.74 -9.76 -22.61
N SER A 94 -1.13 -9.66 -21.41
CA SER A 94 -1.80 -9.97 -20.14
C SER A 94 -2.85 -8.93 -19.73
N GLU A 95 -2.66 -7.65 -20.04
CA GLU A 95 -3.62 -6.57 -19.71
C GLU A 95 -4.64 -6.32 -20.82
N GLY A 96 -4.26 -6.58 -22.08
CA GLY A 96 -4.98 -6.21 -23.30
C GLY A 96 -5.57 -7.40 -24.05
N SER A 97 -5.41 -7.40 -25.37
CA SER A 97 -5.73 -8.51 -26.26
C SER A 97 -4.47 -8.98 -26.97
N VAL A 98 -4.41 -10.26 -27.36
CA VAL A 98 -3.37 -10.78 -28.27
C VAL A 98 -3.23 -9.92 -29.54
N LYS A 99 -4.34 -9.32 -30.01
CA LYS A 99 -4.34 -8.43 -31.19
C LYS A 99 -3.52 -7.14 -31.01
N ASP A 100 -3.21 -6.77 -29.77
CA ASP A 100 -2.48 -5.54 -29.45
C ASP A 100 -0.95 -5.74 -29.52
N VAL A 101 -0.44 -6.94 -29.78
CA VAL A 101 1.01 -7.26 -29.85
C VAL A 101 1.79 -6.26 -30.70
N THR A 102 1.30 -5.94 -31.91
CA THR A 102 1.95 -4.96 -32.80
C THR A 102 2.01 -3.57 -32.16
N VAL A 103 0.91 -3.10 -31.57
CA VAL A 103 0.85 -1.78 -30.92
C VAL A 103 1.72 -1.74 -29.67
N GLY A 104 1.76 -2.83 -28.89
CA GLY A 104 2.63 -2.98 -27.73
C GLY A 104 4.10 -2.84 -28.12
N PHE A 105 4.50 -3.47 -29.22
CA PHE A 105 5.85 -3.40 -29.74
C PHE A 105 6.24 -2.00 -30.24
N GLU A 106 5.36 -1.30 -30.97
CA GLU A 106 5.63 0.08 -31.37
C GLU A 106 5.90 0.97 -30.15
N LYS A 107 5.15 0.79 -29.06
CA LYS A 107 5.40 1.52 -27.82
C LYS A 107 6.72 1.15 -27.15
N CYS A 108 7.18 -0.11 -27.26
CA CYS A 108 8.52 -0.49 -26.82
C CYS A 108 9.60 0.27 -27.60
N LEU A 109 9.47 0.36 -28.93
CA LEU A 109 10.38 1.13 -29.79
C LEU A 109 10.39 2.61 -29.45
N GLU A 110 9.21 3.21 -29.20
CA GLU A 110 9.09 4.61 -28.76
C GLU A 110 9.82 4.87 -27.44
N ARG A 111 9.65 4.00 -26.43
CA ARG A 111 10.33 4.12 -25.13
C ARG A 111 11.85 3.93 -25.27
N LEU A 112 12.26 2.93 -26.06
CA LEU A 112 13.66 2.70 -26.39
C LEU A 112 14.26 3.83 -27.25
N GLN A 113 13.42 4.62 -27.93
CA GLN A 113 13.85 5.62 -28.92
C GLN A 113 14.69 4.99 -30.04
N LEU A 114 14.28 3.79 -30.49
CA LEU A 114 14.96 3.01 -31.53
C LEU A 114 14.02 2.71 -32.69
N GLU A 115 14.57 2.59 -33.89
CA GLU A 115 13.81 2.19 -35.09
C GLU A 115 13.58 0.67 -35.16
N TYR A 116 14.48 -0.11 -34.53
CA TYR A 116 14.42 -1.57 -34.48
C TYR A 116 15.10 -2.13 -33.22
N VAL A 117 14.73 -3.35 -32.85
CA VAL A 117 15.44 -4.19 -31.88
C VAL A 117 16.12 -5.37 -32.57
N ASP A 118 17.20 -5.87 -31.98
CA ASP A 118 17.91 -7.03 -32.53
C ASP A 118 17.19 -8.33 -32.20
N LEU A 119 16.56 -8.40 -31.03
CA LEU A 119 15.77 -9.55 -30.60
C LEU A 119 14.47 -9.12 -29.91
N LEU A 120 13.34 -9.64 -30.41
CA LEU A 120 12.04 -9.51 -29.78
C LEU A 120 11.58 -10.85 -29.22
N LEU A 121 11.26 -10.90 -27.92
CA LEU A 121 10.77 -12.12 -27.28
C LEU A 121 9.28 -12.04 -26.91
N LEU A 122 8.55 -13.13 -27.13
CA LEU A 122 7.31 -13.38 -26.39
C LEU A 122 7.68 -13.78 -24.96
N HIS A 123 7.43 -12.90 -23.99
CA HIS A 123 8.02 -13.00 -22.65
C HIS A 123 7.45 -14.16 -21.80
N THR A 124 6.22 -14.60 -22.12
CA THR A 124 5.49 -15.62 -21.37
C THR A 124 4.67 -16.51 -22.30
N PRO A 125 4.51 -17.82 -21.99
CA PRO A 125 3.57 -18.68 -22.70
C PRO A 125 2.10 -18.43 -22.33
N TYR A 126 1.80 -17.56 -21.37
CA TYR A 126 0.43 -17.30 -20.89
C TYR A 126 -0.17 -16.06 -21.59
N ALA A 127 -0.62 -16.24 -22.84
CA ALA A 127 -1.08 -15.16 -23.71
C ALA A 127 -2.54 -14.73 -23.47
N ASN A 128 -3.01 -14.69 -22.21
CA ASN A 128 -4.37 -14.27 -21.86
C ASN A 128 -4.45 -13.56 -20.50
N LYS A 129 -5.60 -12.95 -20.21
CA LYS A 129 -5.85 -12.17 -18.98
C LYS A 129 -5.89 -13.00 -17.70
N ASP A 130 -6.21 -14.28 -17.84
CA ASP A 130 -6.39 -15.20 -16.73
C ASP A 130 -5.07 -15.93 -16.38
N SER A 131 -3.96 -15.56 -17.03
CA SER A 131 -2.63 -16.18 -16.89
C SER A 131 -2.64 -17.70 -17.11
N THR A 132 -3.57 -18.22 -17.90
CA THR A 132 -3.65 -19.64 -18.25
C THR A 132 -3.03 -19.91 -19.61
N TYR A 133 -2.51 -21.12 -19.82
CA TYR A 133 -1.94 -21.51 -21.10
C TYR A 133 -3.06 -21.79 -22.12
N ASP A 134 -3.15 -20.95 -23.14
CA ASP A 134 -4.02 -21.16 -24.30
C ASP A 134 -3.17 -21.26 -25.57
N LYS A 135 -3.14 -22.47 -26.15
CA LYS A 135 -2.38 -22.76 -27.37
C LYS A 135 -2.79 -21.89 -28.56
N ALA A 136 -4.07 -21.58 -28.72
CA ALA A 136 -4.55 -20.78 -29.84
C ALA A 136 -4.12 -19.31 -29.68
N ALA A 137 -4.22 -18.78 -28.46
CA ALA A 137 -3.77 -17.42 -28.14
C ALA A 137 -2.26 -17.25 -28.34
N VAL A 138 -1.45 -18.23 -27.93
CA VAL A 138 0.00 -18.22 -28.15
C VAL A 138 0.37 -18.29 -29.64
N ALA A 139 -0.32 -19.13 -30.42
CA ALA A 139 -0.10 -19.22 -31.86
C ALA A 139 -0.45 -17.91 -32.58
N GLU A 140 -1.53 -17.24 -32.19
CA GLU A 140 -1.92 -15.93 -32.73
C GLU A 140 -0.92 -14.83 -32.34
N ALA A 141 -0.48 -14.81 -31.07
CA ALA A 141 0.55 -13.88 -30.62
C ALA A 141 1.86 -14.05 -31.43
N TRP A 142 2.23 -15.30 -31.70
CA TRP A 142 3.40 -15.62 -32.51
C TRP A 142 3.26 -15.15 -33.95
N ARG A 143 2.11 -15.35 -34.60
CA ARG A 143 1.86 -14.83 -35.96
C ARG A 143 2.05 -13.31 -36.06
N LEU A 144 1.66 -12.56 -35.02
CA LEU A 144 1.87 -11.11 -34.97
C LEU A 144 3.35 -10.75 -34.79
N ILE A 145 4.10 -11.53 -33.98
CA ILE A 145 5.55 -11.38 -33.85
C ILE A 145 6.27 -11.71 -35.17
N GLU A 146 5.84 -12.72 -35.91
CA GLU A 146 6.36 -13.02 -37.25
C GLU A 146 6.10 -11.86 -38.22
N ALA A 147 4.93 -11.23 -38.15
CA ALA A 147 4.64 -10.04 -38.96
C ALA A 147 5.55 -8.85 -38.63
N ILE A 148 5.86 -8.63 -37.34
CA ILE A 148 6.82 -7.61 -36.88
C ILE A 148 8.23 -7.91 -37.40
N HIS A 149 8.65 -9.18 -37.39
CA HIS A 149 9.94 -9.59 -37.94
C HIS A 149 10.02 -9.31 -39.45
N ARG A 150 8.98 -9.68 -40.22
CA ARG A 150 8.90 -9.38 -41.65
C ARG A 150 8.92 -7.87 -41.96
N SER A 151 8.46 -7.03 -41.04
CA SER A 151 8.53 -5.57 -41.20
C SER A 151 9.94 -4.99 -40.99
N GLY A 152 10.91 -5.81 -40.59
CA GLY A 152 12.30 -5.39 -40.33
C GLY A 152 12.52 -4.67 -39.00
N LYS A 153 11.48 -4.50 -38.17
CA LYS A 153 11.58 -3.80 -36.88
C LYS A 153 12.11 -4.69 -35.75
N ALA A 154 12.07 -6.00 -35.91
CA ALA A 154 12.77 -6.96 -35.05
C ALA A 154 13.63 -7.87 -35.93
N ARG A 155 14.97 -7.84 -35.75
CA ARG A 155 15.89 -8.62 -36.59
C ARG A 155 15.83 -10.12 -36.33
N ALA A 156 15.60 -10.50 -35.08
CA ALA A 156 15.38 -11.87 -34.66
C ALA A 156 14.16 -11.94 -33.72
N ILE A 157 13.50 -13.10 -33.68
CA ILE A 157 12.35 -13.34 -32.82
C ILE A 157 12.51 -14.63 -32.01
N GLY A 158 12.07 -14.60 -30.76
CA GLY A 158 12.18 -15.73 -29.85
C GLY A 158 11.10 -15.73 -28.78
N VAL A 159 11.25 -16.64 -27.83
CA VAL A 159 10.33 -16.81 -26.69
C VAL A 159 11.09 -16.71 -25.38
N SER A 160 10.36 -16.59 -24.27
CA SER A 160 10.91 -16.63 -22.92
C SER A 160 9.99 -17.40 -21.99
N ASN A 161 10.60 -18.20 -21.10
CA ASN A 161 9.91 -19.04 -20.12
C ASN A 161 9.02 -20.14 -20.75
N PHE A 162 9.30 -20.54 -22.00
CA PHE A 162 8.60 -21.65 -22.63
C PHE A 162 9.18 -22.97 -22.11
N ARG A 163 8.29 -23.88 -21.69
CA ARG A 163 8.60 -25.28 -21.34
C ARG A 163 8.61 -26.14 -22.61
N ARG A 164 9.11 -27.37 -22.52
CA ARG A 164 9.16 -28.32 -23.65
C ARG A 164 7.82 -28.43 -24.39
N VAL A 165 6.72 -28.63 -23.66
CA VAL A 165 5.37 -28.74 -24.21
C VAL A 165 4.93 -27.46 -24.94
N HIS A 166 5.30 -26.28 -24.44
CA HIS A 166 4.97 -25.01 -25.09
C HIS A 166 5.74 -24.84 -26.40
N VAL A 167 7.05 -25.16 -26.40
CA VAL A 167 7.89 -25.10 -27.61
C VAL A 167 7.40 -26.10 -28.66
N GLU A 168 7.13 -27.35 -28.27
CA GLU A 168 6.61 -28.38 -29.19
C GLU A 168 5.26 -27.98 -29.79
N ASN A 169 4.41 -27.31 -29.02
CA ASN A 169 3.14 -26.79 -29.54
C ASN A 169 3.33 -25.61 -30.49
N LEU A 170 4.24 -24.70 -30.18
CA LEU A 170 4.54 -23.54 -31.01
C LEU A 170 5.17 -23.96 -32.34
N LEU A 171 6.12 -24.89 -32.33
CA LEU A 171 6.79 -25.40 -33.54
C LEU A 171 5.82 -26.09 -34.52
N LYS A 172 4.64 -26.53 -34.06
CA LYS A 172 3.60 -27.09 -34.95
C LYS A 172 2.87 -26.02 -35.76
N THR A 173 2.84 -24.78 -35.28
CA THR A 173 2.05 -23.69 -35.89
C THR A 173 2.90 -22.52 -36.39
N ALA A 174 4.14 -22.39 -35.92
CA ALA A 174 5.06 -21.33 -36.28
C ALA A 174 5.58 -21.51 -37.71
N GLU A 175 5.53 -20.43 -38.50
CA GLU A 175 6.16 -20.36 -39.82
C GLU A 175 7.65 -20.02 -39.69
N ILE A 176 7.98 -19.14 -38.75
CA ILE A 176 9.34 -18.75 -38.39
C ILE A 176 9.64 -19.33 -37.01
N LYS A 177 10.65 -20.19 -36.92
CA LYS A 177 11.04 -20.83 -35.66
C LYS A 177 11.62 -19.79 -34.69
N PRO A 178 11.30 -19.85 -33.38
CA PRO A 178 11.93 -18.99 -32.39
C PRO A 178 13.42 -19.31 -32.30
N VAL A 179 14.29 -18.31 -32.48
CA VAL A 179 15.75 -18.55 -32.47
C VAL A 179 16.35 -18.57 -31.07
N VAL A 180 15.60 -18.08 -30.08
CA VAL A 180 16.01 -18.01 -28.67
C VAL A 180 14.84 -18.44 -27.78
N ASN A 181 15.14 -19.19 -26.72
CA ASN A 181 14.28 -19.33 -25.55
C ASN A 181 15.03 -18.79 -24.31
N GLN A 182 14.57 -17.66 -23.78
CA GLN A 182 15.15 -17.06 -22.57
C GLN A 182 14.51 -17.67 -21.32
N ILE A 183 15.28 -18.42 -20.53
CA ILE A 183 14.79 -19.17 -19.37
C ILE A 183 15.66 -18.92 -18.13
N GLN A 184 15.11 -19.24 -16.97
CA GLN A 184 15.91 -19.30 -15.77
C GLN A 184 16.86 -20.48 -15.88
N PHE A 185 18.16 -20.25 -15.68
CA PHE A 185 19.16 -21.31 -15.86
C PHE A 185 20.30 -21.13 -14.87
N HIS A 186 20.40 -22.05 -13.92
CA HIS A 186 21.48 -22.17 -12.93
C HIS A 186 21.52 -23.61 -12.39
N PRO A 187 22.59 -24.04 -11.69
CA PRO A 187 22.78 -25.44 -11.28
C PRO A 187 21.61 -26.06 -10.51
N TYR A 188 20.93 -25.29 -9.64
CA TYR A 188 19.78 -25.79 -8.87
C TYR A 188 18.49 -26.09 -9.66
N ILE A 189 18.46 -25.86 -10.98
CA ILE A 189 17.27 -26.21 -11.77
C ILE A 189 17.47 -27.62 -12.32
N LYS A 190 16.89 -28.61 -11.61
CA LYS A 190 16.90 -30.01 -12.04
C LYS A 190 16.42 -30.14 -13.49
N GLY A 191 17.20 -30.84 -14.32
CA GLY A 191 16.88 -31.03 -15.74
C GLY A 191 17.23 -29.85 -16.66
N ALA A 192 17.79 -28.74 -16.15
CA ALA A 192 18.05 -27.57 -16.98
C ALA A 192 19.13 -27.80 -18.05
N PRO A 193 20.30 -28.40 -17.77
CA PRO A 193 21.29 -28.75 -18.81
C PRO A 193 20.72 -29.63 -19.92
N GLU A 194 19.88 -30.61 -19.57
CA GLU A 194 19.23 -31.53 -20.50
C GLU A 194 18.21 -30.78 -21.36
N TYR A 195 17.42 -29.90 -20.75
CA TYR A 195 16.47 -29.07 -21.49
C TYR A 195 17.16 -28.07 -22.40
N ALA A 196 18.28 -27.49 -21.98
CA ALA A 196 19.08 -26.61 -22.82
C ALA A 196 19.68 -27.34 -24.02
N LYS A 197 20.23 -28.54 -23.82
CA LYS A 197 20.69 -29.41 -24.92
C LYS A 197 19.55 -29.76 -25.88
N TRP A 198 18.37 -30.04 -25.34
CA TRP A 198 17.18 -30.31 -26.18
C TRP A 198 16.80 -29.07 -27.02
N LEU A 199 16.74 -27.87 -26.43
CA LEU A 199 16.47 -26.63 -27.19
C LEU A 199 17.51 -26.39 -28.28
N GLN A 200 18.80 -26.56 -27.95
CA GLN A 200 19.90 -26.44 -28.91
C GLN A 200 19.77 -27.45 -30.05
N SER A 201 19.33 -28.68 -29.78
CA SER A 201 19.06 -29.69 -30.82
C SER A 201 17.93 -29.29 -31.77
N GLN A 202 17.01 -28.43 -31.32
CA GLN A 202 15.94 -27.86 -32.16
C GLN A 202 16.41 -26.61 -32.94
N GLY A 203 17.68 -26.20 -32.79
CA GLY A 203 18.23 -24.97 -33.35
C GLY A 203 17.88 -23.70 -32.55
N ILE A 204 17.37 -23.85 -31.33
CA ILE A 204 16.95 -22.74 -30.46
C ILE A 204 18.05 -22.46 -29.44
N ALA A 205 18.64 -21.26 -29.48
CA ALA A 205 19.64 -20.86 -28.49
C ALA A 205 19.00 -20.57 -27.12
N VAL A 206 19.77 -20.76 -26.05
CA VAL A 206 19.29 -20.54 -24.69
C VAL A 206 19.91 -19.27 -24.13
N GLN A 207 19.07 -18.35 -23.66
CA GLN A 207 19.50 -17.20 -22.87
C GLN A 207 19.17 -17.45 -21.39
N SER A 208 20.15 -17.32 -20.51
CA SER A 208 19.93 -17.47 -19.07
C SER A 208 19.60 -16.13 -18.42
N TRP A 209 18.58 -16.12 -17.58
CA TRP A 209 18.40 -15.10 -16.55
C TRP A 209 18.55 -15.73 -15.15
N MET A 210 18.93 -14.91 -14.16
CA MET A 210 19.19 -15.35 -12.78
C MET A 210 20.29 -16.44 -12.63
N GLY A 211 21.28 -16.46 -13.53
CA GLY A 211 22.38 -17.43 -13.46
C GLY A 211 23.24 -17.38 -12.19
N LEU A 212 23.25 -16.24 -11.49
CA LEU A 212 23.96 -16.05 -10.22
C LEU A 212 23.09 -16.33 -8.98
N ALA A 213 21.88 -16.88 -9.15
CA ALA A 213 20.98 -17.20 -8.04
C ALA A 213 21.65 -18.02 -6.90
N PRO A 214 22.51 -19.03 -7.16
CA PRO A 214 23.16 -19.81 -6.10
C PRO A 214 23.94 -18.99 -5.06
N ILE A 215 24.54 -17.87 -5.47
CA ILE A 215 25.34 -17.00 -4.58
C ILE A 215 24.62 -15.68 -4.22
N THR A 216 23.37 -15.52 -4.66
CA THR A 216 22.59 -14.31 -4.41
C THR A 216 21.29 -14.63 -3.68
N TRP A 217 20.34 -15.27 -4.35
CA TRP A 217 19.01 -15.58 -3.83
C TRP A 217 18.95 -16.92 -3.09
N LEU A 218 19.83 -17.87 -3.43
CA LEU A 218 19.84 -19.25 -2.95
C LEU A 218 21.12 -19.59 -2.17
N ARG A 219 21.61 -18.64 -1.36
CA ARG A 219 22.84 -18.76 -0.54
C ARG A 219 22.72 -19.83 0.55
N GLN A 220 23.86 -20.29 1.06
CA GLN A 220 23.95 -21.25 2.19
C GLN A 220 23.26 -22.58 1.88
N ARG A 221 23.52 -23.11 0.68
CA ARG A 221 23.02 -24.39 0.20
C ARG A 221 24.20 -25.25 -0.23
N HIS A 222 23.97 -26.52 -0.55
CA HIS A 222 24.99 -27.56 -0.80
C HIS A 222 26.02 -27.21 -1.91
N LEU A 223 25.73 -26.26 -2.80
CA LEU A 223 26.72 -25.80 -3.80
C LEU A 223 27.71 -24.77 -3.24
N GLU A 224 27.46 -24.15 -2.08
CA GLU A 224 28.28 -23.06 -1.53
C GLU A 224 29.70 -23.51 -1.24
N ASP A 225 29.87 -24.62 -0.52
CA ASP A 225 31.18 -25.15 -0.15
C ASP A 225 32.00 -25.54 -1.38
N THR A 226 31.35 -26.13 -2.38
CA THR A 226 31.98 -26.46 -3.66
C THR A 226 32.39 -25.21 -4.43
N LEU A 227 31.55 -24.17 -4.46
CA LEU A 227 31.91 -22.92 -5.12
C LEU A 227 33.05 -22.20 -4.40
N GLU A 228 33.12 -22.28 -3.07
CA GLU A 228 34.23 -21.72 -2.28
C GLU A 228 35.54 -22.48 -2.55
N GLU A 229 35.50 -23.82 -2.55
CA GLU A 229 36.63 -24.68 -2.91
C GLU A 229 37.15 -24.36 -4.31
N LEU A 230 36.26 -24.27 -5.31
CA LEU A 230 36.63 -23.95 -6.68
C LEU A 230 37.11 -22.49 -6.82
N SER A 231 36.55 -21.57 -6.05
CA SER A 231 37.00 -20.16 -6.00
C SER A 231 38.43 -20.06 -5.50
N ALA A 232 38.77 -20.80 -4.45
CA ALA A 232 40.13 -20.91 -3.95
C ALA A 232 41.07 -21.61 -4.95
N LYS A 233 40.63 -22.75 -5.54
CA LYS A 233 41.40 -23.53 -6.52
C LYS A 233 41.82 -22.70 -7.74
N TYR A 234 40.90 -21.88 -8.25
CA TYR A 234 41.11 -21.13 -9.49
C TYR A 234 41.48 -19.66 -9.27
N GLY A 235 41.48 -19.15 -8.03
CA GLY A 235 41.78 -17.76 -7.72
C GLY A 235 40.80 -16.75 -8.35
N VAL A 236 39.56 -17.16 -8.59
CA VAL A 236 38.51 -16.34 -9.22
C VAL A 236 37.25 -16.29 -8.36
N SER A 237 36.41 -15.28 -8.55
CA SER A 237 35.17 -15.15 -7.78
C SER A 237 34.17 -16.28 -8.05
N LYS A 238 33.31 -16.61 -7.07
CA LYS A 238 32.20 -17.56 -7.27
C LYS A 238 31.27 -17.16 -8.43
N SER A 239 31.09 -15.86 -8.66
CA SER A 239 30.34 -15.35 -9.82
C SER A 239 31.00 -15.72 -11.15
N THR A 240 32.33 -15.62 -11.23
CA THR A 240 33.10 -15.99 -12.43
C THR A 240 32.91 -17.47 -12.76
N ILE A 241 32.94 -18.34 -11.74
CA ILE A 241 32.74 -19.79 -11.89
C ILE A 241 31.35 -20.10 -12.41
N LEU A 242 30.30 -19.53 -11.81
CA LEU A 242 28.91 -19.77 -12.23
C LEU A 242 28.63 -19.23 -13.64
N ILE A 243 29.22 -18.10 -14.02
CA ILE A 243 29.12 -17.59 -15.40
C ILE A 243 29.82 -18.54 -16.35
N ARG A 244 31.01 -19.02 -15.99
CA ARG A 244 31.75 -19.94 -16.83
C ARG A 244 31.04 -21.27 -17.02
N TRP A 245 30.48 -21.82 -15.95
CA TRP A 245 29.67 -23.04 -15.99
C TRP A 245 28.50 -22.92 -16.99
N GLN A 246 27.87 -21.75 -17.10
CA GLN A 246 26.83 -21.49 -18.10
C GLN A 246 27.42 -21.38 -19.52
N LEU A 247 28.51 -20.62 -19.69
CA LEU A 247 29.15 -20.43 -21.00
C LEU A 247 29.66 -21.75 -21.60
N ASP A 248 30.21 -22.65 -20.77
CA ASP A 248 30.67 -23.98 -21.20
C ASP A 248 29.54 -24.85 -21.76
N GLN A 249 28.30 -24.56 -21.39
CA GLN A 249 27.09 -25.22 -21.89
C GLN A 249 26.47 -24.49 -23.09
N GLN A 250 27.21 -23.55 -23.70
CA GLN A 250 26.77 -22.73 -24.83
C GLN A 250 25.51 -21.90 -24.53
N ILE A 251 25.41 -21.43 -23.28
CA ILE A 251 24.32 -20.56 -22.83
C ILE A 251 24.74 -19.09 -22.99
N ILE A 252 23.84 -18.27 -23.52
CA ILE A 252 24.02 -16.82 -23.59
C ILE A 252 23.63 -16.24 -22.22
N VAL A 253 24.59 -15.68 -21.49
CA VAL A 253 24.43 -15.29 -20.09
C VAL A 253 23.93 -13.86 -19.96
N LEU A 254 22.83 -13.65 -19.24
CA LEU A 254 22.34 -12.32 -18.86
C LEU A 254 22.52 -12.10 -17.37
N ASN A 255 23.42 -11.18 -17.03
CA ASN A 255 23.66 -10.76 -15.65
C ASN A 255 23.40 -9.28 -15.47
N THR A 256 23.30 -8.86 -14.22
CA THR A 256 23.16 -7.45 -13.87
C THR A 256 23.97 -7.13 -12.62
N THR A 257 24.25 -5.85 -12.42
CA THR A 257 24.96 -5.34 -11.25
C THR A 257 24.66 -3.85 -11.04
N LYS A 258 24.78 -3.38 -9.79
CA LYS A 258 24.81 -1.96 -9.43
C LYS A 258 26.22 -1.44 -9.11
N LYS A 259 27.23 -2.30 -9.28
CA LYS A 259 28.64 -2.05 -8.97
C LYS A 259 29.47 -2.28 -10.23
N VAL A 260 30.26 -1.28 -10.62
CA VAL A 260 31.11 -1.33 -11.82
C VAL A 260 32.23 -2.35 -11.65
N GLU A 261 32.71 -2.53 -10.42
CA GLU A 261 33.81 -3.44 -10.08
C GLU A 261 33.46 -4.89 -10.43
N ARG A 262 32.20 -5.30 -10.23
CA ARG A 262 31.71 -6.65 -10.55
C ARG A 262 31.72 -6.96 -12.04
N MET A 263 31.68 -5.96 -12.93
CA MET A 263 31.76 -6.22 -14.37
C MET A 263 33.08 -6.86 -14.76
N LYS A 264 34.18 -6.49 -14.08
CA LYS A 264 35.50 -7.09 -14.30
C LYS A 264 35.49 -8.58 -13.92
N GLU A 265 34.85 -8.93 -12.80
CA GLU A 265 34.68 -10.32 -12.37
C GLU A 265 33.88 -11.15 -13.38
N TYR A 266 32.88 -10.54 -14.01
CA TYR A 266 32.06 -11.21 -15.03
C TYR A 266 32.83 -11.41 -16.34
N PHE A 267 33.64 -10.43 -16.76
CA PHE A 267 34.49 -10.56 -17.93
C PHE A 267 35.60 -11.59 -17.77
N ALA A 268 36.12 -11.78 -16.55
CA ALA A 268 37.09 -12.84 -16.27
C ALA A 268 36.56 -14.24 -16.65
N ALA A 269 35.24 -14.44 -16.67
CA ALA A 269 34.64 -15.72 -17.05
C ALA A 269 34.76 -16.05 -18.54
N LEU A 270 35.04 -15.05 -19.39
CA LEU A 270 35.24 -15.24 -20.83
C LEU A 270 36.60 -15.86 -21.15
N GLU A 271 37.60 -15.58 -20.31
CA GLU A 271 39.00 -16.02 -20.48
C GLU A 271 39.31 -17.28 -19.65
N PHE A 272 38.68 -17.39 -18.48
CA PHE A 272 38.76 -18.54 -17.60
C PHE A 272 38.18 -19.81 -18.25
N LYS A 273 38.68 -21.00 -17.87
CA LYS A 273 38.13 -22.31 -18.26
C LYS A 273 37.97 -23.20 -17.04
N LEU A 274 36.80 -23.82 -16.92
CA LEU A 274 36.52 -24.81 -15.88
C LEU A 274 36.85 -26.21 -16.40
N SER A 275 37.43 -27.08 -15.56
CA SER A 275 37.68 -28.47 -15.96
C SER A 275 36.37 -29.23 -16.15
N ASP A 276 36.38 -30.30 -16.97
CA ASP A 276 35.19 -31.12 -17.19
C ASP A 276 34.71 -31.79 -15.89
N GLU A 277 35.65 -32.16 -15.02
CA GLU A 277 35.42 -32.73 -13.69
C GLU A 277 34.72 -31.71 -12.78
N ASP A 278 35.25 -30.49 -12.65
CA ASP A 278 34.66 -29.46 -11.78
C ASP A 278 33.32 -28.96 -12.32
N ARG A 279 33.15 -28.90 -13.65
CA ARG A 279 31.87 -28.57 -14.27
C ARG A 279 30.81 -29.63 -13.97
N SER A 280 31.21 -30.91 -14.04
CA SER A 280 30.33 -32.03 -13.70
C SER A 280 29.99 -32.02 -12.21
N LYS A 281 30.97 -31.77 -11.33
CA LYS A 281 30.78 -31.61 -9.88
C LYS A 281 29.75 -30.52 -9.54
N ILE A 282 29.84 -29.34 -10.15
CA ILE A 282 28.84 -28.27 -9.97
C ILE A 282 27.45 -28.72 -10.40
N THR A 283 27.36 -29.50 -11.48
CA THR A 283 26.10 -29.94 -12.08
C THR A 283 25.45 -31.03 -11.22
N GLU A 284 26.22 -32.04 -10.82
CA GLU A 284 25.77 -33.16 -10.00
C GLU A 284 25.26 -32.67 -8.65
N ILE A 285 26.07 -31.88 -7.94
CA ILE A 285 25.69 -31.29 -6.65
C ILE A 285 24.50 -30.36 -6.83
N GLY A 286 24.52 -29.49 -7.85
CA GLY A 286 23.41 -28.58 -8.11
C GLY A 286 22.08 -29.29 -8.38
N GLN A 287 22.10 -30.45 -9.06
CA GLN A 287 20.91 -31.21 -9.42
C GLN A 287 20.34 -32.08 -8.29
N GLU A 288 20.99 -32.17 -7.13
CA GLU A 288 20.47 -32.85 -5.94
C GLU A 288 19.14 -32.24 -5.48
N THR A 289 18.95 -30.93 -5.71
CA THR A 289 17.71 -30.22 -5.38
C THR A 289 17.17 -29.46 -6.57
N HIS A 290 15.84 -29.28 -6.61
CA HIS A 290 15.20 -28.41 -7.58
C HIS A 290 14.77 -27.10 -6.90
N LEU A 291 15.53 -26.02 -7.10
CA LEU A 291 15.23 -24.70 -6.56
C LEU A 291 15.06 -23.70 -7.70
N ARG A 292 13.97 -22.93 -7.65
CA ARG A 292 13.65 -21.89 -8.62
C ARG A 292 13.41 -20.57 -7.90
N VAL A 293 14.07 -19.49 -8.33
CA VAL A 293 13.80 -18.15 -7.80
C VAL A 293 12.37 -17.70 -8.19
N PRO A 294 11.51 -17.33 -7.22
CA PRO A 294 10.14 -16.90 -7.51
C PRO A 294 10.12 -15.55 -8.26
N VAL A 295 9.19 -15.40 -9.22
CA VAL A 295 9.00 -14.19 -10.05
C VAL A 295 7.69 -13.50 -9.65
N PRO A 296 7.62 -12.16 -9.52
CA PRO A 296 6.39 -11.46 -9.15
C PRO A 296 5.25 -11.62 -10.18
N GLU A 297 4.09 -12.12 -9.72
CA GLU A 297 2.69 -11.91 -10.18
C GLU A 297 2.29 -11.96 -11.67
N LEU A 298 3.13 -12.41 -12.62
CA LEU A 298 2.74 -12.53 -14.06
C LEU A 298 2.79 -13.96 -14.65
N PHE A 299 3.16 -14.97 -13.86
CA PHE A 299 3.52 -16.29 -14.39
C PHE A 299 2.90 -17.50 -13.67
N ASP A 300 1.95 -17.29 -12.75
CA ASP A 300 1.26 -18.40 -12.08
C ASP A 300 0.13 -18.95 -12.96
N GLY A 301 0.56 -19.73 -13.94
CA GLY A 301 -0.29 -20.50 -14.87
C GLY A 301 0.14 -21.96 -14.95
N GLY A 302 0.25 -22.65 -13.81
CA GLY A 302 0.33 -24.12 -13.78
C GLY A 302 1.73 -24.73 -13.93
N ASP A 303 2.69 -24.36 -13.08
CA ASP A 303 3.87 -25.19 -12.82
C ASP A 303 3.76 -25.72 -11.39
N HIS A 304 3.25 -26.96 -11.24
CA HIS A 304 3.15 -27.66 -9.95
C HIS A 304 4.50 -28.28 -9.55
N SER A 305 5.59 -27.51 -9.61
CA SER A 305 6.79 -27.85 -8.83
C SER A 305 6.73 -27.09 -7.51
N PRO A 306 7.01 -27.74 -6.37
CA PRO A 306 7.03 -27.04 -5.09
C PRO A 306 8.11 -25.97 -5.16
N SER A 307 7.67 -24.71 -5.19
CA SER A 307 8.55 -23.55 -5.10
C SER A 307 9.11 -23.46 -3.68
N VAL A 308 10.16 -24.24 -3.41
CA VAL A 308 10.95 -24.11 -2.19
C VAL A 308 11.80 -22.85 -2.30
N CYS A 309 11.26 -21.71 -1.89
CA CYS A 309 12.06 -20.62 -1.35
C CYS A 309 11.24 -19.67 -0.46
N ARG A 310 10.66 -20.21 0.62
CA ARG A 310 10.54 -19.56 1.93
C ARG A 310 10.59 -20.63 3.04
N GLN A 311 11.70 -21.33 3.13
CA GLN A 311 12.13 -22.06 4.33
C GLN A 311 13.43 -21.44 4.81
N ALA A 312 13.41 -21.01 6.07
CA ALA A 312 14.53 -20.79 6.99
C ALA A 312 15.81 -20.13 6.42
N GLN A 313 16.04 -18.87 6.80
CA GLN A 313 17.40 -18.54 7.24
C GLN A 313 17.64 -19.35 8.52
N PRO A 314 18.77 -20.06 8.65
CA PRO A 314 19.10 -20.72 9.90
C PRO A 314 19.21 -19.67 11.01
N THR A 315 18.57 -19.95 12.13
CA THR A 315 18.98 -19.43 13.43
C THR A 315 20.47 -19.75 13.60
N LEU A 316 21.33 -18.74 13.48
CA LEU A 316 22.64 -18.81 14.10
C LEU A 316 22.43 -18.74 15.61
N PRO A 317 23.06 -19.61 16.41
CA PRO A 317 23.13 -19.39 17.85
C PRO A 317 23.83 -18.04 18.08
N LEU A 318 23.22 -17.20 18.92
CA LEU A 318 23.83 -16.00 19.46
C LEU A 318 25.03 -16.41 20.33
N ASN A 319 26.19 -16.55 19.70
CA ASN A 319 27.48 -16.32 20.35
C ASN A 319 28.12 -15.13 19.62
N VAL A 320 27.86 -13.92 20.13
CA VAL A 320 28.63 -12.74 19.78
C VAL A 320 29.96 -12.83 20.53
N ASN A 321 30.90 -13.62 20.01
CA ASN A 321 32.30 -13.47 20.37
C ASN A 321 32.88 -12.33 19.52
N VAL A 322 33.05 -11.18 20.16
CA VAL A 322 33.89 -10.09 19.65
C VAL A 322 35.34 -10.57 19.71
N SER A 323 35.85 -11.15 18.62
CA SER A 323 37.29 -11.40 18.50
C SER A 323 38.00 -10.10 18.17
N VAL A 324 38.64 -9.56 19.20
CA VAL A 324 39.69 -8.54 19.12
C VAL A 324 40.83 -9.13 18.29
N ASN A 325 41.17 -8.50 17.16
CA ASN A 325 42.51 -8.61 16.60
C ASN A 325 43.16 -7.23 16.71
N ALA A 326 43.95 -7.10 17.76
CA ALA A 326 45.05 -6.17 17.83
C ALA A 326 46.21 -6.73 17.00
N ASP A 327 46.77 -5.91 16.13
CA ASP A 327 48.20 -5.77 15.84
C ASP A 327 48.32 -4.66 14.77
N ALA A 328 48.62 -3.43 15.19
CA ALA A 328 49.99 -2.92 15.33
C ALA A 328 50.68 -2.76 13.97
N ASN A 329 50.65 -1.54 13.43
CA ASN A 329 51.93 -0.93 13.11
C ASN A 329 51.92 0.60 13.23
N ALA A 330 53.01 1.06 13.81
CA ALA A 330 53.26 2.41 14.26
C ALA A 330 53.50 3.38 13.10
N ASN A 331 53.16 4.65 13.30
CA ASN A 331 54.18 5.68 13.50
C ASN A 331 53.57 7.07 13.67
N GLY A 332 53.86 7.69 14.82
CA GLY A 332 54.53 8.98 14.80
C GLY A 332 53.76 10.21 15.30
N ARG A 333 54.18 10.64 16.51
CA ARG A 333 54.37 12.04 16.97
C ARG A 333 53.13 12.74 17.54
N LEU A 334 53.02 12.84 18.86
CA LEU A 334 53.66 13.80 19.79
C LEU A 334 52.78 15.05 20.00
N ALA A 335 52.09 15.11 21.15
CA ALA A 335 52.19 16.19 22.16
C ALA A 335 50.99 16.13 23.13
N THR A 336 51.28 15.78 24.38
CA THR A 336 50.51 16.12 25.59
C THR A 336 51.04 17.46 26.15
N PRO A 337 50.55 17.98 27.29
CA PRO A 337 49.23 17.90 27.93
C PRO A 337 48.68 19.32 28.24
N ASP A 338 47.43 19.44 28.72
CA ASP A 338 47.20 20.07 30.04
C ASP A 338 45.72 20.06 30.44
N ARG A 339 45.52 19.69 31.70
CA ARG A 339 44.29 19.85 32.47
C ARG A 339 44.43 21.16 33.26
N PRO A 340 43.33 21.86 33.57
CA PRO A 340 43.02 21.95 34.99
C PRO A 340 41.53 21.83 35.34
N GLN A 341 41.35 21.68 36.66
CA GLN A 341 40.18 21.35 37.47
C GLN A 341 39.14 22.50 37.64
N PRO A 342 38.02 22.28 38.37
CA PRO A 342 36.74 23.01 38.26
C PRO A 342 36.65 24.22 39.23
N PRO A 343 35.48 24.89 39.32
CA PRO A 343 34.91 25.00 40.66
C PRO A 343 33.38 24.87 40.76
N ALA A 344 33.01 24.61 42.02
CA ALA A 344 31.71 24.42 42.63
C ALA A 344 30.74 25.62 42.57
N GLY A 345 29.46 25.34 42.89
CA GLY A 345 28.55 26.38 43.39
C GLY A 345 27.07 26.07 43.22
N SER A 346 26.50 25.22 44.09
CA SER A 346 25.06 25.25 44.38
C SER A 346 24.70 26.53 45.15
N PRO A 347 23.46 27.04 45.04
CA PRO A 347 22.58 26.85 46.19
C PRO A 347 21.12 26.49 45.82
N SER A 348 20.55 25.70 46.72
CA SER A 348 19.13 25.37 46.87
C SER A 348 18.21 26.60 46.95
N ARG A 349 16.98 26.52 46.40
CA ARG A 349 15.73 26.78 47.15
C ARG A 349 14.45 26.52 46.32
N ARG A 350 13.57 25.72 46.93
CA ARG A 350 12.10 25.83 47.05
C ARG A 350 11.21 25.57 45.83
N PHE A 351 10.38 24.53 46.01
CA PHE A 351 9.05 24.32 45.43
C PHE A 351 8.18 25.58 45.38
N PRO A 352 7.24 25.62 44.42
CA PRO A 352 5.84 25.53 44.83
C PRO A 352 5.04 24.47 44.07
N LEU A 353 4.19 23.79 44.83
CA LEU A 353 3.02 23.00 44.40
C LEU A 353 2.04 23.89 43.58
N PRO A 354 1.32 23.35 42.59
CA PRO A 354 0.08 23.94 42.12
C PRO A 354 -1.08 23.50 43.03
N LEU A 355 -1.82 24.50 43.53
CA LEU A 355 -3.08 24.37 44.25
C LEU A 355 -4.26 24.02 43.32
N SER A 356 -5.22 23.32 43.93
CA SER A 356 -6.67 23.26 43.65
C SER A 356 -7.18 22.59 42.36
N ALA A 357 -7.65 21.35 42.54
CA ALA A 357 -8.79 20.78 41.84
C ALA A 357 -10.13 21.41 42.32
N PRO A 358 -11.24 21.22 41.59
CA PRO A 358 -12.54 20.95 42.20
C PRO A 358 -12.82 19.44 42.22
N ALA A 359 -13.35 19.00 43.36
CA ALA A 359 -13.57 17.62 43.77
C ALA A 359 -14.70 16.89 43.00
N PRO A 360 -14.70 15.53 43.02
CA PRO A 360 -15.71 14.68 42.40
C PRO A 360 -16.87 14.34 43.36
N ALA A 361 -18.05 14.06 42.81
CA ALA A 361 -19.19 13.54 43.56
C ALA A 361 -19.13 12.00 43.65
N THR A 362 -18.82 11.53 44.86
CA THR A 362 -19.42 10.39 45.61
C THR A 362 -19.85 9.12 44.85
N ARG A 363 -19.13 8.02 45.10
CA ARG A 363 -19.69 6.65 45.21
C ARG A 363 -19.76 6.26 46.69
N PRO A 364 -20.77 5.47 47.13
CA PRO A 364 -20.68 4.75 48.39
C PRO A 364 -19.98 3.39 48.22
N THR A 365 -19.32 3.04 49.29
CA THR A 365 -18.48 1.87 49.59
C THR A 365 -19.25 0.57 49.78
N ALA A 366 -18.64 -0.56 49.40
CA ALA A 366 -18.75 -1.83 50.11
C ALA A 366 -17.41 -2.57 50.06
N VAL A 367 -16.95 -2.97 51.25
CA VAL A 367 -15.69 -3.66 51.58
C VAL A 367 -15.97 -5.15 51.67
N VAL A 368 -15.12 -6.01 51.09
CA VAL A 368 -14.87 -7.37 51.60
C VAL A 368 -13.40 -7.75 51.39
N PHE A 369 -12.71 -8.00 52.50
CA PHE A 369 -11.40 -8.65 52.67
C PHE A 369 -11.52 -10.17 52.56
N VAL A 370 -10.54 -10.89 51.98
CA VAL A 370 -10.00 -12.22 52.39
C VAL A 370 -8.67 -12.46 51.62
N SER A 371 -7.48 -12.13 52.14
CA SER A 371 -6.47 -12.97 52.83
C SER A 371 -5.86 -14.17 52.05
N HIS A 372 -4.54 -14.11 51.82
CA HIS A 372 -3.63 -15.22 51.51
C HIS A 372 -3.53 -16.24 52.66
N PRO A 373 -3.05 -17.48 52.42
CA PRO A 373 -1.65 -17.81 52.79
C PRO A 373 -0.89 -18.79 51.85
N PRO A 374 0.43 -19.00 52.09
CA PRO A 374 1.42 -19.61 51.19
C PRO A 374 1.90 -21.01 51.66
N LEU A 375 2.86 -21.65 50.95
CA LEU A 375 3.99 -22.49 51.45
C LEU A 375 4.64 -23.27 50.27
N ARG A 376 5.93 -23.02 49.94
CA ARG A 376 7.15 -23.80 50.31
C ARG A 376 7.20 -25.27 49.86
N SER A 377 8.19 -25.64 49.05
CA SER A 377 9.31 -26.51 49.47
C SER A 377 10.34 -26.74 48.35
N ALA A 378 11.61 -26.69 48.74
CA ALA A 378 12.80 -27.05 47.96
C ALA A 378 13.05 -28.57 47.94
N GLY A 379 13.84 -29.05 46.98
CA GLY A 379 14.36 -30.42 46.94
C GLY A 379 15.47 -30.58 45.89
N THR A 380 16.71 -30.36 46.29
CA THR A 380 17.97 -30.75 45.63
C THR A 380 18.20 -32.27 45.72
N TYR A 381 18.83 -32.91 44.72
CA TYR A 381 19.89 -33.92 44.94
C TYR A 381 20.64 -34.29 43.64
N MET A 382 21.97 -34.43 43.79
CA MET A 382 23.00 -34.77 42.79
C MET A 382 23.06 -36.27 42.45
N GLY A 383 23.71 -36.61 41.32
CA GLY A 383 24.42 -37.89 41.19
C GLY A 383 24.78 -38.32 39.76
N SER A 384 26.01 -38.04 39.31
CA SER A 384 26.71 -38.80 38.25
C SER A 384 27.39 -40.03 38.86
N PRO A 385 27.67 -41.13 38.13
CA PRO A 385 28.95 -41.20 37.38
C PRO A 385 29.04 -42.15 36.14
N THR A 386 30.03 -41.83 35.29
CA THR A 386 30.96 -42.72 34.53
C THR A 386 30.56 -43.53 33.28
N ARG A 387 31.53 -43.52 32.35
CA ARG A 387 31.66 -44.00 30.96
C ARG A 387 32.06 -45.49 30.88
N PRO A 388 31.84 -46.20 29.75
CA PRO A 388 32.94 -46.46 28.82
C PRO A 388 32.55 -46.38 27.32
N SER A 389 33.43 -46.85 26.45
CA SER A 389 33.81 -46.33 25.12
C SER A 389 33.23 -47.02 23.86
N SER A 390 33.23 -46.23 22.77
CA SER A 390 33.47 -46.53 21.34
C SER A 390 32.57 -47.49 20.54
N ALA A 391 31.87 -46.95 19.53
CA ALA A 391 31.92 -47.38 18.12
C ALA A 391 31.16 -46.39 17.20
N SER A 392 31.66 -46.25 15.98
CA SER A 392 31.19 -45.38 14.88
C SER A 392 29.87 -45.82 14.26
N ALA A 393 28.97 -44.87 13.93
CA ALA A 393 28.14 -44.90 12.72
C ALA A 393 27.40 -43.56 12.54
N ALA A 394 27.40 -43.09 11.30
CA ALA A 394 26.65 -41.93 10.83
C ALA A 394 25.14 -42.20 10.81
N SER A 395 24.32 -41.21 11.15
CA SER A 395 23.04 -40.96 10.46
C SER A 395 22.49 -39.59 10.87
N SER A 396 22.14 -38.84 9.82
CA SER A 396 21.58 -37.50 9.79
C SER A 396 20.07 -37.54 10.04
N SER A 397 19.60 -36.86 11.08
CA SER A 397 18.17 -36.56 11.28
C SER A 397 17.84 -35.17 10.74
N THR A 398 17.16 -35.15 9.61
CA THR A 398 16.57 -34.00 8.94
C THR A 398 15.37 -33.46 9.72
N THR A 399 15.48 -32.23 10.22
CA THR A 399 14.34 -31.42 10.69
C THR A 399 13.92 -30.42 9.59
N THR A 400 12.67 -30.50 9.16
CA THR A 400 12.02 -29.75 8.07
C THR A 400 10.97 -28.77 8.64
N ALA A 401 11.34 -27.48 8.69
CA ALA A 401 10.48 -26.39 9.14
C ALA A 401 9.35 -26.00 8.13
N PRO A 402 8.10 -25.70 8.57
CA PRO A 402 6.95 -25.41 7.70
C PRO A 402 6.88 -23.99 7.10
N ILE A 403 6.35 -23.93 5.86
CA ILE A 403 6.26 -22.81 4.91
C ILE A 403 5.08 -21.85 5.21
N HIS A 404 5.23 -20.55 4.94
CA HIS A 404 4.24 -19.44 4.99
C HIS A 404 3.39 -19.32 3.70
N LEU A 405 2.09 -18.94 3.75
CA LEU A 405 1.29 -18.46 2.59
C LEU A 405 0.36 -17.29 2.94
N SER A 406 -0.03 -16.59 1.87
CA SER A 406 -0.48 -15.20 1.78
C SER A 406 -1.98 -14.96 2.05
N SER A 407 -2.25 -13.75 2.52
CA SER A 407 -3.56 -13.20 2.86
C SER A 407 -4.34 -12.73 1.63
N LYS A 408 -5.09 -13.61 0.95
CA LYS A 408 -6.26 -13.25 0.12
C LYS A 408 -7.26 -14.42 0.10
N ALA A 409 -8.21 -14.44 1.03
CA ALA A 409 -9.39 -15.30 0.94
C ALA A 409 -10.64 -14.41 0.87
N SER A 410 -11.37 -14.49 -0.25
CA SER A 410 -12.73 -13.96 -0.30
C SER A 410 -13.68 -14.96 0.37
N ALA A 411 -14.51 -14.51 1.29
CA ALA A 411 -15.55 -15.32 1.90
C ALA A 411 -16.57 -15.77 0.84
N ALA A 412 -16.47 -17.02 0.40
CA ALA A 412 -17.54 -17.76 -0.23
C ALA A 412 -17.88 -18.94 0.70
N ALA A 413 -19.18 -19.23 0.87
CA ALA A 413 -19.61 -20.45 1.52
C ALA A 413 -18.98 -21.67 0.83
N PRO A 414 -18.54 -22.71 1.57
CA PRO A 414 -17.93 -23.88 0.98
C PRO A 414 -18.94 -24.52 0.01
N LYS A 415 -18.56 -24.59 -1.27
CA LYS A 415 -19.20 -25.52 -2.20
C LYS A 415 -18.55 -26.88 -1.97
N LEU A 416 -19.35 -27.88 -1.63
CA LEU A 416 -18.98 -29.29 -1.72
C LEU A 416 -18.74 -29.60 -3.20
N ASN A 417 -17.47 -29.60 -3.60
CA ASN A 417 -17.04 -30.07 -4.91
C ASN A 417 -16.22 -31.34 -4.69
N SER A 418 -16.83 -32.49 -4.97
CA SER A 418 -16.23 -33.83 -4.83
C SER A 418 -15.38 -34.23 -6.03
N GLU A 419 -14.53 -33.34 -6.56
CA GLU A 419 -13.58 -33.70 -7.62
C GLU A 419 -12.28 -32.91 -7.46
N MET A 420 -11.20 -33.65 -7.15
CA MET A 420 -9.83 -33.14 -7.08
C MET A 420 -8.93 -34.08 -7.90
N GLU A 421 -8.30 -33.56 -8.95
CA GLU A 421 -7.27 -34.26 -9.71
C GLU A 421 -6.01 -34.47 -8.86
N MET A 422 -5.53 -35.72 -8.84
CA MET A 422 -4.38 -36.21 -8.08
C MET A 422 -3.05 -35.92 -8.79
N GLY A 423 -2.11 -35.26 -8.09
CA GLY A 423 -0.70 -35.23 -8.46
C GLY A 423 0.10 -36.26 -7.65
N SER A 424 0.60 -37.30 -8.32
CA SER A 424 1.36 -38.42 -7.76
C SER A 424 2.73 -38.03 -7.17
N LEU A 425 3.06 -38.58 -5.99
CA LEU A 425 4.41 -38.65 -5.43
C LEU A 425 5.15 -39.92 -5.91
N PRO A 426 6.50 -39.91 -5.98
CA PRO A 426 7.30 -41.07 -6.42
C PRO A 426 7.38 -42.13 -5.33
N ALA A 427 7.27 -43.39 -5.73
CA ALA A 427 7.47 -44.54 -4.87
C ALA A 427 8.96 -44.75 -4.58
N ASP A 428 9.35 -44.61 -3.31
CA ASP A 428 10.59 -45.22 -2.81
C ASP A 428 10.33 -46.72 -2.60
N ALA A 429 11.10 -47.53 -3.32
CA ALA A 429 11.06 -48.98 -3.27
C ALA A 429 11.80 -49.49 -2.02
N ALA A 430 11.10 -49.54 -0.89
CA ALA A 430 11.38 -50.46 0.21
C ALA A 430 10.13 -50.56 1.10
N ASN A 431 9.21 -51.46 0.71
CA ASN A 431 7.88 -51.78 1.26
C ASN A 431 6.72 -51.15 0.46
N PRO A 432 5.74 -51.96 0.00
CA PRO A 432 4.59 -51.44 -0.75
C PRO A 432 3.73 -50.55 0.18
N PRO A 433 3.32 -49.34 -0.26
CA PRO A 433 2.47 -48.47 0.55
C PRO A 433 1.05 -49.04 0.65
N ALA A 434 0.50 -49.00 1.87
CA ALA A 434 -0.90 -49.30 2.13
C ALA A 434 -1.82 -48.36 1.33
N ALA A 435 -3.02 -48.84 0.99
CA ALA A 435 -3.96 -48.16 0.10
C ALA A 435 -4.33 -46.73 0.58
N PRO A 436 -4.62 -45.78 -0.33
CA PRO A 436 -4.91 -44.37 -0.02
C PRO A 436 -6.14 -44.13 0.89
N ASP A 437 -6.97 -45.14 1.11
CA ASP A 437 -8.15 -45.07 1.98
C ASP A 437 -7.82 -45.32 3.47
N SER A 438 -6.53 -45.50 3.84
CA SER A 438 -6.10 -45.87 5.20
C SER A 438 -5.31 -44.80 5.97
N ASP A 439 -4.89 -43.70 5.34
CA ASP A 439 -4.08 -42.66 6.01
C ASP A 439 -4.97 -41.56 6.61
N ILE A 440 -5.22 -41.66 7.93
CA ILE A 440 -5.99 -40.67 8.70
C ILE A 440 -5.46 -39.24 8.57
N MET A 441 -4.15 -39.04 8.46
CA MET A 441 -3.55 -37.69 8.38
C MET A 441 -3.84 -37.04 7.04
N GLN A 442 -3.75 -37.83 5.95
CA GLN A 442 -4.10 -37.36 4.61
C GLN A 442 -5.60 -37.04 4.50
N VAL A 443 -6.47 -37.86 5.09
CA VAL A 443 -7.91 -37.61 5.14
C VAL A 443 -8.22 -36.31 5.90
N ALA A 444 -7.57 -36.08 7.05
CA ALA A 444 -7.71 -34.84 7.81
C ALA A 444 -7.22 -33.60 7.04
N ARG A 445 -6.12 -33.74 6.28
CA ARG A 445 -5.54 -32.69 5.44
C ARG A 445 -6.50 -32.27 4.31
N VAL A 446 -7.13 -33.24 3.64
CA VAL A 446 -8.10 -33.00 2.55
C VAL A 446 -9.45 -32.53 3.09
N GLY A 447 -9.82 -32.95 4.31
CA GLY A 447 -11.09 -32.62 4.94
C GLY A 447 -12.25 -33.52 4.51
N ASP A 448 -11.98 -34.75 4.07
CA ASP A 448 -13.01 -35.73 3.71
C ASP A 448 -13.61 -36.38 4.97
N ILE A 449 -14.74 -35.85 5.43
CA ILE A 449 -15.43 -36.31 6.64
C ILE A 449 -15.96 -37.74 6.47
N ALA A 450 -16.46 -38.11 5.29
CA ALA A 450 -17.02 -39.44 5.08
C ALA A 450 -15.94 -40.53 5.11
N ALA A 451 -14.74 -40.24 4.59
CA ALA A 451 -13.59 -41.12 4.74
C ALA A 451 -13.13 -41.19 6.21
N MET A 452 -13.14 -40.07 6.94
CA MET A 452 -12.76 -40.03 8.37
C MET A 452 -13.72 -40.84 9.24
N GLU A 453 -15.04 -40.74 9.00
CA GLU A 453 -16.05 -41.54 9.70
C GLU A 453 -15.80 -43.04 9.50
N LYS A 454 -15.51 -43.47 8.27
CA LYS A 454 -15.17 -44.88 7.99
C LYS A 454 -13.91 -45.34 8.72
N LEU A 455 -12.89 -44.48 8.85
CA LEU A 455 -11.67 -44.78 9.59
C LEU A 455 -11.93 -44.89 11.10
N PHE A 456 -12.87 -44.13 11.65
CA PHE A 456 -13.26 -44.27 13.05
C PHE A 456 -14.14 -45.52 13.28
N GLU A 457 -15.01 -45.86 12.32
CA GLU A 457 -15.83 -47.08 12.35
C GLU A 457 -14.99 -48.37 12.25
N SER A 458 -13.84 -48.35 11.55
CA SER A 458 -12.94 -49.50 11.49
C SER A 458 -12.31 -49.82 12.86
N GLY A 459 -12.31 -48.86 13.78
CA GLY A 459 -11.71 -48.97 15.12
C GLY A 459 -10.18 -48.92 15.14
N GLU A 460 -9.54 -48.73 13.99
CA GLU A 460 -8.08 -48.65 13.88
C GLU A 460 -7.54 -47.29 14.36
N PHE A 461 -8.32 -46.22 14.15
CA PHE A 461 -7.95 -44.86 14.52
C PHE A 461 -9.10 -44.16 15.25
N ASP A 462 -8.75 -43.18 16.09
CA ASP A 462 -9.70 -42.28 16.74
C ASP A 462 -9.23 -40.82 16.64
N ALA A 463 -10.01 -39.90 17.21
CA ALA A 463 -9.70 -38.47 17.19
C ALA A 463 -8.45 -38.11 18.04
N THR A 464 -8.00 -39.00 18.91
CA THR A 464 -6.81 -38.82 19.76
C THR A 464 -5.53 -39.35 19.12
N TYR A 465 -5.63 -39.97 17.94
CA TYR A 465 -4.49 -40.44 17.18
C TYR A 465 -3.42 -39.36 17.01
N ALA A 466 -2.17 -39.76 17.18
CA ALA A 466 -0.99 -38.94 16.92
C ALA A 466 0.08 -39.80 16.24
N ASP A 467 0.82 -39.20 15.31
CA ASP A 467 1.99 -39.85 14.72
C ASP A 467 3.20 -39.85 15.67
N GLU A 468 4.33 -40.38 15.21
CA GLU A 468 5.57 -40.46 16.00
C GLU A 468 6.12 -39.09 16.42
N GLU A 469 5.74 -38.01 15.71
CA GLU A 469 6.10 -36.63 16.03
C GLU A 469 5.05 -35.94 16.94
N GLY A 470 4.02 -36.68 17.38
CA GLY A 470 2.93 -36.15 18.20
C GLY A 470 1.96 -35.25 17.42
N ILE A 471 2.03 -35.21 16.09
CA ILE A 471 1.10 -34.46 15.25
C ILE A 471 -0.22 -35.24 15.21
N THR A 472 -1.34 -34.54 15.40
CA THR A 472 -2.69 -35.14 15.37
C THR A 472 -3.42 -34.78 14.06
N PRO A 473 -4.48 -35.52 13.68
CA PRO A 473 -5.37 -35.14 12.57
C PRO A 473 -5.86 -33.68 12.68
N LEU A 474 -6.09 -33.20 13.90
CA LEU A 474 -6.54 -31.83 14.16
C LEU A 474 -5.49 -30.79 13.74
N HIS A 475 -4.19 -31.09 13.84
CA HIS A 475 -3.13 -30.19 13.33
C HIS A 475 -3.21 -30.03 11.81
N TRP A 476 -3.34 -31.14 11.08
CA TRP A 476 -3.45 -31.14 9.61
C TRP A 476 -4.73 -30.46 9.13
N ALA A 477 -5.87 -30.72 9.79
CA ALA A 477 -7.11 -30.03 9.48
C ALA A 477 -7.00 -28.51 9.74
N SER A 478 -6.34 -28.13 10.85
CA SER A 478 -6.18 -26.73 11.28
C SER A 478 -5.33 -25.88 10.32
N ILE A 479 -4.16 -26.37 9.91
CA ILE A 479 -3.26 -25.63 9.00
C ILE A 479 -3.83 -25.51 7.56
N ASN A 480 -4.69 -26.44 7.15
CA ASN A 480 -5.31 -26.47 5.82
C ASN A 480 -6.70 -25.81 5.77
N ASN A 481 -7.13 -25.16 6.86
CA ASN A 481 -8.43 -24.49 6.95
C ASN A 481 -9.64 -25.41 6.73
N GLN A 482 -9.53 -26.68 7.11
CA GLN A 482 -10.61 -27.65 7.02
C GLN A 482 -11.56 -27.49 8.21
N TYR A 483 -12.32 -26.39 8.24
CA TYR A 483 -13.17 -26.01 9.38
C TYR A 483 -14.14 -27.13 9.81
N ALA A 484 -14.81 -27.78 8.85
CA ALA A 484 -15.77 -28.83 9.13
C ALA A 484 -15.09 -30.09 9.70
N MET A 485 -13.91 -30.45 9.19
CA MET A 485 -13.09 -31.54 9.73
C MET A 485 -12.58 -31.21 11.14
N CYS A 486 -12.11 -29.98 11.39
CA CYS A 486 -11.70 -29.56 12.73
C CYS A 486 -12.85 -29.73 13.72
N LYS A 487 -14.05 -29.27 13.34
CA LYS A 487 -15.26 -29.41 14.16
C LYS A 487 -15.58 -30.89 14.44
N PHE A 488 -15.58 -31.72 13.39
CA PHE A 488 -15.82 -33.15 13.50
C PHE A 488 -14.85 -33.82 14.49
N LEU A 489 -13.54 -33.57 14.34
CA LEU A 489 -12.51 -34.14 15.20
C LEU A 489 -12.65 -33.70 16.66
N ILE A 490 -12.98 -32.42 16.90
CA ILE A 490 -13.23 -31.89 18.25
C ILE A 490 -14.44 -32.57 18.90
N GLU A 491 -15.54 -32.74 18.15
CA GLU A 491 -16.75 -33.41 18.65
C GLU A 491 -16.52 -34.90 18.98
N HIS A 492 -15.52 -35.52 18.37
CA HIS A 492 -15.10 -36.91 18.64
C HIS A 492 -13.96 -37.01 19.67
N GLY A 493 -13.62 -35.92 20.37
CA GLY A 493 -12.70 -35.95 21.51
C GLY A 493 -11.23 -35.68 21.18
N ALA A 494 -10.91 -35.07 20.04
CA ALA A 494 -9.53 -34.68 19.72
C ALA A 494 -8.91 -33.78 20.82
N GLU A 495 -7.66 -34.05 21.18
CA GLU A 495 -6.91 -33.23 22.14
C GLU A 495 -6.57 -31.84 21.55
N ILE A 496 -7.38 -30.83 21.89
CA ILE A 496 -7.29 -29.47 21.31
C ILE A 496 -5.94 -28.79 21.55
N ASN A 497 -5.34 -29.01 22.72
CA ASN A 497 -4.07 -28.39 23.13
C ASN A 497 -2.87 -29.34 22.98
N LYS A 498 -3.00 -30.44 22.23
CA LYS A 498 -1.87 -31.35 21.96
C LYS A 498 -0.77 -30.58 21.26
N LYS A 499 0.47 -30.76 21.71
CA LYS A 499 1.65 -30.22 21.04
C LYS A 499 2.23 -31.29 20.13
N GLY A 500 2.53 -30.94 18.89
CA GLY A 500 3.09 -31.87 17.91
C GLY A 500 4.05 -31.21 16.92
N GLY A 501 4.81 -32.05 16.23
CA GLY A 501 5.78 -31.67 15.23
C GLY A 501 7.03 -31.00 15.80
N GLU A 502 7.95 -30.63 14.91
CA GLU A 502 9.25 -30.05 15.30
C GLU A 502 9.15 -28.75 16.09
N SER A 503 8.10 -27.96 15.86
CA SER A 503 7.88 -26.71 16.60
C SER A 503 7.22 -26.93 17.96
N ILE A 504 6.81 -28.15 18.33
CA ILE A 504 6.12 -28.44 19.60
C ILE A 504 4.92 -27.48 19.79
N ALA A 505 4.15 -27.31 18.71
CA ALA A 505 3.07 -26.32 18.62
C ALA A 505 1.70 -26.99 18.61
N THR A 506 0.67 -26.25 19.02
CA THR A 506 -0.73 -26.70 19.08
C THR A 506 -1.45 -26.53 17.74
N PRO A 507 -2.60 -27.20 17.52
CA PRO A 507 -3.46 -26.96 16.36
C PRO A 507 -3.88 -25.49 16.21
N LEU A 508 -4.12 -24.80 17.33
CA LEU A 508 -4.42 -23.36 17.37
C LEU A 508 -3.30 -22.52 16.77
N GLN A 509 -2.05 -22.83 17.13
CA GLN A 509 -0.87 -22.14 16.61
C GLN A 509 -0.66 -22.44 15.11
N TRP A 510 -0.92 -23.68 14.66
CA TRP A 510 -0.86 -24.06 13.23
C TRP A 510 -1.93 -23.31 12.39
N ALA A 511 -3.16 -23.17 12.90
CA ALA A 511 -4.20 -22.35 12.27
C ALA A 511 -3.82 -20.86 12.23
N ALA A 512 -3.27 -20.33 13.34
CA ALA A 512 -2.84 -18.94 13.44
C ALA A 512 -1.67 -18.60 12.49
N GLN A 513 -0.74 -19.53 12.29
CA GLN A 513 0.41 -19.37 11.38
C GLN A 513 -0.04 -19.13 9.93
N ARG A 514 -1.21 -19.63 9.52
CA ARG A 514 -1.79 -19.41 8.19
C ARG A 514 -2.91 -18.36 8.17
N CYS A 515 -3.15 -17.70 9.30
CA CYS A 515 -4.19 -16.70 9.49
C CYS A 515 -5.63 -17.19 9.29
N HIS A 516 -5.92 -18.46 9.61
CA HIS A 516 -7.25 -19.05 9.47
C HIS A 516 -8.16 -18.66 10.64
N TYR A 517 -8.56 -17.39 10.70
CA TYR A 517 -9.25 -16.81 11.87
C TYR A 517 -10.60 -17.45 12.21
N TYR A 518 -11.31 -18.07 11.26
CA TYR A 518 -12.52 -18.87 11.56
C TYR A 518 -12.18 -20.17 12.31
N THR A 519 -11.14 -20.88 11.87
CA THR A 519 -10.63 -22.10 12.50
C THR A 519 -10.00 -21.78 13.86
N VAL A 520 -9.26 -20.68 13.97
CA VAL A 520 -8.77 -20.16 15.26
C VAL A 520 -9.94 -19.88 16.21
N ASN A 521 -10.98 -19.19 15.76
CA ASN A 521 -12.16 -18.93 16.60
C ASN A 521 -12.85 -20.23 17.05
N LEU A 522 -13.00 -21.23 16.15
CA LEU A 522 -13.54 -22.53 16.50
C LEU A 522 -12.73 -23.20 17.62
N LEU A 523 -11.41 -23.26 17.47
CA LEU A 523 -10.52 -23.88 18.46
C LEU A 523 -10.61 -23.16 19.82
N LEU A 524 -10.64 -21.83 19.82
CA LEU A 524 -10.79 -21.03 21.05
C LEU A 524 -12.14 -21.26 21.73
N GLN A 525 -13.24 -21.37 20.97
CA GLN A 525 -14.57 -21.66 21.51
C GLN A 525 -14.64 -23.04 22.19
N HIS A 526 -13.79 -23.98 21.77
CA HIS A 526 -13.71 -25.31 22.36
C HIS A 526 -12.58 -25.46 23.40
N GLY A 527 -11.98 -24.36 23.87
CA GLY A 527 -11.04 -24.38 24.99
C GLY A 527 -9.56 -24.48 24.60
N ALA A 528 -9.20 -24.14 23.35
CA ALA A 528 -7.79 -23.96 23.00
C ALA A 528 -7.18 -22.81 23.81
N ASP A 529 -6.00 -23.03 24.40
CA ASP A 529 -5.31 -22.03 25.21
C ASP A 529 -4.29 -21.26 24.34
N PRO A 530 -4.52 -19.95 24.06
CA PRO A 530 -3.64 -19.16 23.24
C PRO A 530 -2.32 -18.76 23.93
N LEU A 531 -2.18 -19.01 25.23
CA LEU A 531 -0.97 -18.73 26.01
C LEU A 531 0.07 -19.85 25.94
N ILE A 532 -0.32 -21.03 25.45
CA ILE A 532 0.62 -22.12 25.21
C ILE A 532 1.68 -21.67 24.22
N THR A 533 2.95 -21.88 24.59
CA THR A 533 4.10 -21.53 23.76
C THR A 533 4.62 -22.73 22.97
N ASP A 534 5.15 -22.47 21.78
CA ASP A 534 5.90 -23.44 20.98
C ASP A 534 7.34 -23.63 21.52
N ALA A 535 8.16 -24.41 20.82
CA ALA A 535 9.56 -24.69 21.19
C ALA A 535 10.44 -23.42 21.24
N GLN A 536 10.05 -22.35 20.57
CA GLN A 536 10.75 -21.07 20.54
C GLN A 536 10.20 -20.07 21.57
N GLY A 537 9.19 -20.45 22.35
CA GLY A 537 8.53 -19.56 23.32
C GLY A 537 7.44 -18.68 22.71
N TYR A 538 7.04 -18.89 21.46
CA TYR A 538 5.99 -18.10 20.83
C TYR A 538 4.62 -18.62 21.21
N ASN A 539 3.79 -17.76 21.79
CA ASN A 539 2.36 -18.02 21.96
C ASN A 539 1.58 -17.71 20.67
N THR A 540 0.26 -17.89 20.69
CA THR A 540 -0.57 -17.66 19.49
C THR A 540 -0.55 -16.20 19.01
N LEU A 541 -0.41 -15.22 19.91
CA LEU A 541 -0.35 -13.80 19.57
C LEU A 541 0.96 -13.44 18.84
N HIS A 542 2.09 -14.00 19.29
CA HIS A 542 3.39 -13.88 18.60
C HIS A 542 3.32 -14.46 17.18
N ILE A 543 2.82 -15.69 17.04
CA ILE A 543 2.71 -16.38 15.74
C ILE A 543 1.81 -15.60 14.77
N SER A 544 0.70 -15.06 15.26
CA SER A 544 -0.24 -14.26 14.45
C SER A 544 0.40 -12.96 13.93
N THR A 545 1.37 -12.42 14.66
CA THR A 545 2.06 -11.17 14.30
C THR A 545 2.98 -11.34 13.09
N PHE A 546 3.55 -12.53 12.86
CA PHE A 546 4.50 -12.75 11.77
C PHE A 546 3.92 -12.56 10.36
N ASN A 547 2.61 -12.71 10.20
CA ASN A 547 1.91 -12.50 8.94
C ASN A 547 1.36 -11.09 8.74
N GLY A 548 1.26 -10.29 9.80
CA GLY A 548 0.68 -8.94 9.73
C GLY A 548 -0.83 -8.92 9.50
N ASN A 549 -1.55 -10.03 9.74
CA ASN A 549 -3.00 -10.05 9.62
C ASN A 549 -3.66 -9.43 10.84
N VAL A 550 -4.08 -8.17 10.69
CA VAL A 550 -4.64 -7.37 11.77
C VAL A 550 -6.01 -7.89 12.25
N LEU A 551 -6.79 -8.59 11.42
CA LEU A 551 -8.08 -9.16 11.83
C LEU A 551 -7.91 -10.31 12.82
N LEU A 552 -6.90 -11.16 12.61
CA LEU A 552 -6.58 -12.24 13.55
C LEU A 552 -6.03 -11.68 14.87
N ILE A 553 -5.14 -10.69 14.82
CA ILE A 553 -4.64 -10.01 16.03
C ILE A 553 -5.81 -9.37 16.79
N THR A 554 -6.71 -8.70 16.07
CA THR A 554 -7.90 -8.08 16.68
C THR A 554 -8.79 -9.15 17.33
N LEU A 555 -9.06 -10.27 16.67
CA LEU A 555 -9.82 -11.39 17.24
C LEU A 555 -9.18 -11.91 18.53
N LEU A 556 -7.88 -12.16 18.53
CA LEU A 556 -7.14 -12.71 19.66
C LEU A 556 -7.11 -11.76 20.86
N LEU A 557 -6.90 -10.47 20.63
CA LEU A 557 -6.92 -9.47 21.71
C LEU A 557 -8.29 -9.43 22.39
N HIS A 558 -9.40 -9.58 21.64
CA HIS A 558 -10.75 -9.67 22.20
C HIS A 558 -11.02 -10.94 23.02
N GLN A 559 -10.11 -11.92 23.01
CA GLN A 559 -10.16 -13.08 23.91
C GLN A 559 -9.53 -12.81 25.29
N GLY A 560 -9.02 -11.60 25.54
CA GLY A 560 -8.44 -11.23 26.84
C GLY A 560 -6.98 -11.69 27.02
N ILE A 561 -6.28 -11.98 25.92
CA ILE A 561 -4.85 -12.29 25.96
C ILE A 561 -4.08 -11.04 26.40
N PRO A 562 -3.15 -11.13 27.37
CA PRO A 562 -2.30 -10.00 27.72
C PRO A 562 -1.52 -9.51 26.50
N VAL A 563 -1.44 -8.20 26.30
CA VAL A 563 -0.85 -7.62 25.07
C VAL A 563 0.69 -7.74 25.04
N ASP A 564 1.32 -7.61 26.20
CA ASP A 564 2.78 -7.63 26.38
C ASP A 564 3.28 -8.98 26.90
N VAL A 565 2.73 -10.10 26.39
CA VAL A 565 3.32 -11.41 26.66
C VAL A 565 4.72 -11.46 26.03
N LEU A 566 5.66 -12.06 26.74
CA LEU A 566 7.05 -12.20 26.34
C LEU A 566 7.29 -13.58 25.73
N ASP A 567 8.10 -13.64 24.67
CA ASP A 567 8.70 -14.89 24.21
C ASP A 567 9.93 -15.29 25.05
N SER A 568 10.60 -16.37 24.68
CA SER A 568 11.80 -16.87 25.39
C SER A 568 13.00 -15.93 25.39
N PHE A 569 12.97 -14.85 24.60
CA PHE A 569 14.04 -13.84 24.51
C PHE A 569 13.58 -12.47 25.04
N GLY A 570 12.39 -12.40 25.66
CA GLY A 570 11.84 -11.17 26.20
C GLY A 570 11.19 -10.26 25.16
N HIS A 571 10.91 -10.71 23.93
CA HIS A 571 10.23 -9.87 22.95
C HIS A 571 8.71 -9.88 23.14
N THR A 572 8.09 -8.72 22.93
CA THR A 572 6.63 -8.57 22.86
C THR A 572 6.12 -8.70 21.41
N SER A 573 4.82 -8.92 21.26
CA SER A 573 4.16 -8.86 19.93
C SER A 573 4.30 -7.47 19.27
N LEU A 574 4.37 -6.39 20.04
CA LEU A 574 4.66 -5.04 19.51
C LEU A 574 6.06 -4.96 18.87
N MET A 575 7.07 -5.55 19.51
CA MET A 575 8.43 -5.61 18.96
C MET A 575 8.49 -6.42 17.67
N TRP A 576 7.81 -7.56 17.62
CA TRP A 576 7.72 -8.37 16.40
C TRP A 576 7.00 -7.63 15.26
N ALA A 577 5.91 -6.92 15.55
CA ALA A 577 5.21 -6.09 14.57
C ALA A 577 6.09 -4.94 14.05
N ALA A 578 6.88 -4.33 14.94
CA ALA A 578 7.84 -3.29 14.61
C ALA A 578 8.97 -3.83 13.71
N TYR A 579 9.60 -4.94 14.08
CA TYR A 579 10.63 -5.63 13.31
C TYR A 579 10.14 -6.03 11.91
N LYS A 580 8.94 -6.60 11.81
CA LYS A 580 8.33 -6.96 10.51
C LYS A 580 7.83 -5.75 9.72
N GLY A 581 7.79 -4.55 10.32
CA GLY A 581 7.36 -3.31 9.68
C GLY A 581 5.89 -3.30 9.30
N PHE A 582 5.02 -3.74 10.22
CA PHE A 582 3.56 -3.77 10.05
C PHE A 582 2.87 -2.65 10.85
N PRO A 583 2.71 -1.44 10.29
CA PRO A 583 2.22 -0.28 11.04
C PRO A 583 0.78 -0.42 11.54
N GLN A 584 -0.07 -1.20 10.85
CA GLN A 584 -1.44 -1.46 11.30
C GLN A 584 -1.48 -2.37 12.53
N CYS A 585 -0.60 -3.37 12.60
CA CYS A 585 -0.46 -4.23 13.78
C CYS A 585 0.09 -3.41 14.96
N VAL A 586 1.11 -2.58 14.71
CA VAL A 586 1.65 -1.63 15.69
C VAL A 586 0.55 -0.72 16.23
N ASP A 587 -0.29 -0.10 15.37
CA ASP A 587 -1.42 0.74 15.82
C ASP A 587 -2.39 -0.04 16.71
N VAL A 588 -2.76 -1.27 16.33
CA VAL A 588 -3.69 -2.09 17.13
C VAL A 588 -3.09 -2.46 18.48
N PHE A 589 -1.84 -2.91 18.54
CA PHE A 589 -1.18 -3.24 19.81
C PHE A 589 -1.09 -2.03 20.74
N LEU A 590 -0.68 -0.87 20.22
CA LEU A 590 -0.58 0.36 21.00
C LEU A 590 -1.95 0.83 21.54
N ARG A 591 -3.01 0.69 20.73
CA ARG A 591 -4.38 0.99 21.17
C ARG A 591 -4.92 0.01 22.21
N TRP A 592 -4.38 -1.20 22.21
CA TRP A 592 -4.64 -2.23 23.23
C TRP A 592 -3.72 -2.13 24.45
N GLY A 593 -2.95 -1.04 24.56
CA GLY A 593 -2.16 -0.74 25.74
C GLY A 593 -0.76 -1.38 25.77
N ALA A 594 -0.25 -1.87 24.63
CA ALA A 594 1.12 -2.37 24.55
C ALA A 594 2.12 -1.31 25.00
N SER A 595 3.06 -1.70 25.86
CA SER A 595 4.08 -0.80 26.38
C SER A 595 5.14 -0.45 25.34
N VAL A 596 5.23 0.83 24.98
CA VAL A 596 6.32 1.36 24.14
C VAL A 596 7.69 1.34 24.84
N HIS A 597 7.69 1.18 26.17
CA HIS A 597 8.88 1.18 27.00
C HIS A 597 9.37 -0.23 27.35
N ALA A 598 8.61 -1.27 26.99
CA ALA A 598 9.09 -2.64 27.11
C ALA A 598 10.40 -2.79 26.32
N ALA A 599 11.34 -3.51 26.92
CA ALA A 599 12.63 -3.85 26.35
C ALA A 599 12.85 -5.35 26.50
N ASP A 600 13.51 -5.95 25.51
CA ASP A 600 13.92 -7.35 25.57
C ASP A 600 15.14 -7.55 26.49
N GLU A 601 15.63 -8.78 26.55
CA GLU A 601 16.78 -9.15 27.39
C GLU A 601 18.07 -8.38 27.08
N GLN A 602 18.21 -7.81 25.88
CA GLN A 602 19.37 -6.97 25.51
C GLN A 602 19.09 -5.46 25.62
N GLY A 603 17.93 -5.09 26.15
CA GLY A 603 17.51 -3.70 26.31
C GLY A 603 16.99 -3.03 25.03
N PHE A 604 16.68 -3.79 23.98
CA PHE A 604 16.09 -3.22 22.76
C PHE A 604 14.58 -3.03 22.93
N THR A 605 14.13 -1.79 22.70
CA THR A 605 12.71 -1.43 22.70
C THR A 605 12.05 -1.65 21.34
N ALA A 606 10.72 -1.62 21.27
CA ALA A 606 9.99 -1.66 20.01
C ALA A 606 10.46 -0.60 18.98
N LEU A 607 10.94 0.56 19.45
CA LEU A 607 11.50 1.61 18.58
C LEU A 607 12.80 1.17 17.90
N HIS A 608 13.67 0.45 18.63
CA HIS A 608 14.89 -0.11 18.03
C HIS A 608 14.54 -1.18 16.99
N TRP A 609 13.59 -2.08 17.31
CA TRP A 609 13.12 -3.10 16.38
C TRP A 609 12.48 -2.53 15.11
N ALA A 610 11.76 -1.41 15.21
CA ALA A 610 11.19 -0.71 14.06
C ALA A 610 12.25 -0.21 13.05
N LEU A 611 13.46 0.09 13.54
CA LEU A 611 14.56 0.60 12.73
C LEU A 611 15.26 -0.48 11.92
N VAL A 612 15.07 -1.76 12.25
CA VAL A 612 15.69 -2.88 11.51
C VAL A 612 15.17 -2.95 10.08
N LYS A 613 13.85 -2.84 9.90
CA LYS A 613 13.25 -2.73 8.57
C LYS A 613 13.14 -1.28 8.08
N GLY A 614 13.24 -0.31 8.97
CA GLY A 614 13.17 1.12 8.64
C GLY A 614 11.80 1.56 8.12
N ASN A 615 10.69 0.93 8.58
CA ASN A 615 9.35 1.32 8.14
C ASN A 615 8.94 2.64 8.80
N PRO A 616 8.74 3.75 8.06
CA PRO A 616 8.43 5.05 8.65
C PRO A 616 7.13 5.05 9.46
N GLY A 617 6.13 4.26 9.04
CA GLY A 617 4.84 4.17 9.72
C GLY A 617 4.94 3.54 11.11
N CYS A 618 5.75 2.48 11.27
CA CYS A 618 5.98 1.88 12.59
C CYS A 618 6.73 2.83 13.51
N ILE A 619 7.83 3.42 13.02
CA ILE A 619 8.67 4.35 13.78
C ILE A 619 7.83 5.56 14.23
N LEU A 620 7.10 6.17 13.29
CA LEU A 620 6.19 7.29 13.58
C LEU A 620 5.20 6.93 14.68
N LYS A 621 4.51 5.79 14.53
CA LYS A 621 3.44 5.43 15.46
C LYS A 621 3.94 5.13 16.87
N ILE A 622 5.10 4.49 16.98
CA ILE A 622 5.73 4.19 18.27
C ILE A 622 6.17 5.50 18.96
N ILE A 623 6.72 6.47 18.21
CA ILE A 623 7.07 7.79 18.76
C ILE A 623 5.83 8.60 19.14
N GLU A 624 4.74 8.54 18.36
CA GLU A 624 3.46 9.19 18.67
C GLU A 624 2.88 8.70 20.02
N TYR A 625 3.10 7.44 20.36
CA TYR A 625 2.71 6.84 21.65
C TYR A 625 3.72 7.07 22.78
N GLY A 626 4.71 7.94 22.57
CA GLY A 626 5.61 8.41 23.63
C GLY A 626 6.84 7.55 23.86
N ALA A 627 7.26 6.71 22.90
CA ALA A 627 8.50 5.97 23.01
C ALA A 627 9.70 6.89 23.26
N ASP A 628 10.60 6.44 24.14
CA ASP A 628 11.83 7.17 24.43
C ASP A 628 12.81 7.06 23.26
N ARG A 629 13.08 8.22 22.64
CA ARG A 629 13.99 8.37 21.49
C ARG A 629 15.47 8.24 21.88
N PHE A 630 15.76 8.28 23.18
CA PHE A 630 17.10 8.21 23.75
C PHE A 630 17.32 6.94 24.58
N ALA A 631 16.36 6.01 24.58
CA ALA A 631 16.48 4.73 25.27
C ALA A 631 17.77 4.03 24.86
N LYS A 632 18.52 3.49 25.84
CA LYS A 632 19.78 2.82 25.58
C LYS A 632 19.60 1.31 25.77
N THR A 633 20.13 0.54 24.83
CA THR A 633 20.30 -0.91 24.99
C THR A 633 21.40 -1.21 26.02
N GLU A 634 21.58 -2.47 26.41
CA GLU A 634 22.66 -2.87 27.32
C GLU A 634 24.05 -2.50 26.78
N SER A 635 24.22 -2.49 25.45
CA SER A 635 25.44 -2.04 24.77
C SER A 635 25.57 -0.50 24.65
N GLY A 636 24.62 0.25 25.21
CA GLY A 636 24.60 1.72 25.21
C GLY A 636 24.12 2.35 23.90
N LYS A 637 23.62 1.56 22.94
CA LYS A 637 23.15 2.04 21.64
C LYS A 637 21.79 2.71 21.79
N THR A 638 21.62 3.90 21.19
CA THR A 638 20.34 4.60 21.10
C THR A 638 19.65 4.29 19.76
N PRO A 639 18.34 4.59 19.61
CA PRO A 639 17.67 4.47 18.32
C PRO A 639 18.39 5.22 17.19
N ALA A 640 18.96 6.40 17.44
CA ALA A 640 19.72 7.15 16.43
C ALA A 640 21.00 6.41 15.97
N VAL A 641 21.71 5.76 16.91
CA VAL A 641 22.88 4.92 16.59
C VAL A 641 22.44 3.68 15.81
N THR A 642 21.37 3.00 16.24
CA THR A 642 20.81 1.85 15.52
C THR A 642 20.35 2.21 14.11
N ALA A 643 19.69 3.36 13.93
CA ALA A 643 19.29 3.85 12.61
C ALA A 643 20.50 4.10 11.68
N THR A 644 21.63 4.51 12.26
CA THR A 644 22.89 4.73 11.55
C THR A 644 23.55 3.42 11.15
N GLU A 645 23.68 2.48 12.09
CA GLU A 645 24.27 1.16 11.84
C GLU A 645 23.48 0.35 10.79
N LEU A 646 22.15 0.50 10.78
CA LEU A 646 21.25 -0.24 9.88
C LEU A 646 20.90 0.52 8.59
N ASN A 647 21.48 1.71 8.38
CA ASN A 647 21.21 2.57 7.21
C ASN A 647 19.72 2.93 7.04
N THR A 648 19.02 3.20 8.14
CA THR A 648 17.59 3.60 8.17
C THR A 648 17.36 5.02 8.68
N GLN A 649 18.43 5.84 8.73
CA GLN A 649 18.42 7.26 9.11
C GLN A 649 17.32 8.08 8.41
N GLY A 650 17.11 7.85 7.10
CA GLY A 650 16.08 8.58 6.35
C GLY A 650 14.66 8.37 6.89
N ALA A 651 14.34 7.14 7.29
CA ALA A 651 13.05 6.80 7.90
C ALA A 651 12.96 7.34 9.33
N TRP A 652 14.05 7.25 10.09
CA TRP A 652 14.18 7.80 11.44
C TRP A 652 13.97 9.33 11.47
N HIS A 653 14.75 10.10 10.69
CA HIS A 653 14.63 11.56 10.65
C HIS A 653 13.27 12.00 10.09
N ARG A 654 12.70 11.26 9.15
CA ARG A 654 11.34 11.53 8.66
C ARG A 654 10.32 11.39 9.79
N ALA A 655 10.35 10.30 10.54
CA ALA A 655 9.43 10.06 11.65
C ALA A 655 9.62 11.10 12.77
N LEU A 656 10.87 11.42 13.14
CA LEU A 656 11.18 12.47 14.11
C LEU A 656 10.60 13.82 13.67
N ARG A 657 10.89 14.24 12.43
CA ARG A 657 10.32 15.47 11.87
C ARG A 657 8.80 15.43 11.93
N GLU A 658 8.16 14.34 11.53
CA GLU A 658 6.69 14.16 11.54
C GLU A 658 6.07 14.24 12.94
N CYS A 659 6.78 13.78 13.98
CA CYS A 659 6.38 13.96 15.38
C CYS A 659 6.77 15.32 15.98
N GLY A 660 7.44 16.19 15.21
CA GLY A 660 7.86 17.53 15.65
C GLY A 660 9.14 17.55 16.47
N TYR A 661 10.05 16.64 16.18
CA TYR A 661 11.42 16.60 16.71
C TYR A 661 12.43 17.00 15.63
N ASP A 662 13.61 17.48 16.04
CA ASP A 662 14.77 17.68 15.17
C ASP A 662 15.46 16.35 14.83
N GLU A 663 16.56 16.39 14.07
CA GLU A 663 17.29 15.17 13.67
C GLU A 663 17.97 14.48 14.87
N ASP A 664 18.26 15.23 15.92
CA ASP A 664 18.85 14.73 17.17
C ASP A 664 17.80 14.16 18.15
N GLY A 665 16.50 14.31 17.85
CA GLY A 665 15.39 13.80 18.65
C GLY A 665 14.88 14.73 19.75
N HIS A 666 15.35 15.98 19.79
CA HIS A 666 14.85 17.03 20.67
C HIS A 666 13.63 17.73 20.07
N VAL A 667 12.83 18.42 20.90
CA VAL A 667 11.61 19.08 20.44
C VAL A 667 11.97 20.23 19.49
N ALA A 668 11.48 20.18 18.25
CA ALA A 668 11.71 21.23 17.27
C ALA A 668 10.87 22.47 17.61
N THR A 669 11.53 23.57 17.98
CA THR A 669 10.89 24.88 18.18
C THR A 669 11.19 25.82 17.01
N PRO A 670 10.19 26.49 16.42
CA PRO A 670 10.45 27.47 15.38
C PRO A 670 11.23 28.67 15.90
N PRO A 671 12.07 29.31 15.06
CA PRO A 671 12.98 30.37 15.46
C PRO A 671 12.32 31.74 15.70
N TRP A 672 10.99 31.85 15.63
CA TRP A 672 10.29 33.13 15.86
C TRP A 672 9.87 33.35 17.33
N PRO A 673 9.85 34.59 17.82
CA PRO A 673 9.50 34.91 19.20
C PRO A 673 8.12 34.37 19.61
N GLY A 674 8.02 33.75 20.78
CA GLY A 674 6.76 33.25 21.33
C GLY A 674 6.25 31.93 20.71
N SER A 675 6.97 31.33 19.76
CA SER A 675 6.60 30.08 19.08
C SER A 675 6.27 28.94 20.05
N SER A 676 7.03 28.83 21.14
CA SER A 676 6.85 27.83 22.19
C SER A 676 5.53 27.96 22.96
N TYR A 677 4.97 29.17 23.09
CA TYR A 677 3.67 29.41 23.73
C TYR A 677 2.52 29.07 22.79
N PHE A 678 2.62 29.44 21.51
CA PHE A 678 1.60 29.17 20.50
C PHE A 678 1.54 27.70 20.06
N LEU A 679 2.65 26.95 20.17
CA LEU A 679 2.73 25.53 19.81
C LEU A 679 2.42 24.56 20.96
N LYS A 680 1.94 25.03 22.12
CA LYS A 680 1.42 24.15 23.18
C LYS A 680 0.27 23.27 22.67
N ASP A 681 -0.61 23.86 21.86
CA ASP A 681 -1.63 23.14 21.08
C ASP A 681 -1.40 23.42 19.59
N LYS A 682 -0.46 22.67 19.00
CA LYS A 682 -0.08 22.78 17.59
C LYS A 682 -1.29 22.66 16.66
N ARG A 683 -2.25 21.79 16.99
CA ARG A 683 -3.42 21.51 16.16
C ARG A 683 -4.40 22.67 16.18
N ALA A 684 -4.78 23.17 17.35
CA ALA A 684 -5.72 24.28 17.45
C ALA A 684 -5.15 25.57 16.84
N PHE A 685 -3.87 25.86 17.09
CA PHE A 685 -3.20 27.00 16.49
C PHE A 685 -3.17 26.89 14.96
N ALA A 686 -2.66 25.79 14.40
CA ALA A 686 -2.58 25.59 12.95
C ALA A 686 -3.97 25.64 12.30
N THR A 687 -4.99 25.07 12.93
CA THR A 687 -6.37 25.12 12.43
C THR A 687 -6.89 26.56 12.35
N ARG A 688 -6.73 27.36 13.41
CA ARG A 688 -7.21 28.75 13.44
C ARG A 688 -6.42 29.65 12.50
N PHE A 689 -5.09 29.55 12.54
CA PHE A 689 -4.21 30.34 11.68
C PHE A 689 -4.50 30.05 10.21
N LEU A 690 -4.49 28.77 9.80
CA LEU A 690 -4.70 28.41 8.39
C LEU A 690 -6.13 28.67 7.91
N PHE A 691 -7.12 28.77 8.80
CA PHE A 691 -8.47 29.20 8.44
C PHE A 691 -8.58 30.73 8.26
N LEU A 692 -7.97 31.52 9.14
CA LEU A 692 -8.09 32.99 9.14
C LEU A 692 -7.10 33.68 8.20
N TRP A 693 -5.91 33.13 8.01
CA TRP A 693 -4.85 33.72 7.17
C TRP A 693 -5.28 33.97 5.72
N PRO A 694 -6.07 33.09 5.08
CA PRO A 694 -6.65 33.36 3.77
C PRO A 694 -7.47 34.66 3.66
N PHE A 695 -8.05 35.19 4.74
CA PHE A 695 -8.76 36.47 4.72
C PHE A 695 -7.79 37.63 4.43
N LEU A 696 -6.63 37.63 5.07
CA LEU A 696 -5.59 38.64 4.83
C LEU A 696 -4.98 38.48 3.43
N LEU A 697 -4.78 37.23 2.97
CA LEU A 697 -4.28 36.95 1.62
C LEU A 697 -5.24 37.49 0.56
N THR A 698 -6.52 37.14 0.64
CA THR A 698 -7.54 37.55 -0.33
C THR A 698 -7.70 39.06 -0.35
N TRP A 699 -7.79 39.69 0.83
CA TRP A 699 -7.80 41.16 0.93
C TRP A 699 -6.57 41.82 0.31
N GLY A 700 -5.36 41.36 0.65
CA GLY A 700 -4.12 41.95 0.16
C GLY A 700 -3.99 41.85 -1.36
N VAL A 701 -4.36 40.72 -1.95
CA VAL A 701 -4.35 40.53 -3.41
C VAL A 701 -5.36 41.44 -4.10
N LEU A 702 -6.60 41.49 -3.62
CA LEU A 702 -7.64 42.37 -4.17
C LEU A 702 -7.24 43.85 -4.04
N PHE A 703 -6.70 44.23 -2.88
CA PHE A 703 -6.24 45.59 -2.63
C PHE A 703 -5.13 45.99 -3.60
N VAL A 704 -4.08 45.18 -3.75
CA VAL A 704 -2.97 45.47 -4.67
C VAL A 704 -3.44 45.59 -6.11
N LEU A 705 -4.28 44.66 -6.58
CA LEU A 705 -4.81 44.70 -7.95
C LEU A 705 -5.71 45.93 -8.18
N SER A 706 -6.42 46.40 -7.15
CA SER A 706 -7.30 47.58 -7.25
C SER A 706 -6.58 48.92 -7.20
N ARG A 707 -5.40 49.00 -6.57
CA ARG A 707 -4.69 50.27 -6.33
C ARG A 707 -3.56 50.56 -7.31
N PHE A 708 -3.02 49.53 -7.96
CA PHE A 708 -1.88 49.68 -8.86
C PHE A 708 -2.26 49.39 -10.31
N PRO A 709 -1.65 50.08 -11.30
CA PRO A 709 -1.84 49.78 -12.71
C PRO A 709 -1.48 48.32 -13.02
N VAL A 710 -2.19 47.67 -13.95
CA VAL A 710 -2.08 46.22 -14.25
C VAL A 710 -0.63 45.73 -14.39
N ILE A 711 0.24 46.50 -15.05
CA ILE A 711 1.66 46.17 -15.28
C ILE A 711 2.43 45.98 -13.97
N LEU A 712 2.11 46.75 -12.93
CA LEU A 712 2.74 46.67 -11.60
C LEU A 712 1.90 45.86 -10.61
N GLY A 713 0.58 45.96 -10.70
CA GLY A 713 -0.38 45.28 -9.84
C GLY A 713 -0.29 43.76 -9.92
N ILE A 714 -0.17 43.18 -11.12
CA ILE A 714 -0.04 41.72 -11.28
C ILE A 714 1.24 41.19 -10.61
N PRO A 715 2.45 41.74 -10.89
CA PRO A 715 3.67 41.32 -10.18
C PRO A 715 3.58 41.47 -8.66
N LEU A 716 3.06 42.59 -8.15
CA LEU A 716 2.91 42.80 -6.71
C LEU A 716 1.89 41.86 -6.06
N ALA A 717 0.81 41.51 -6.78
CA ALA A 717 -0.17 40.53 -6.32
C ALA A 717 0.45 39.13 -6.25
N LEU A 718 1.25 38.74 -7.24
CA LEU A 718 2.00 37.48 -7.22
C LEU A 718 3.02 37.45 -6.07
N LEU A 719 3.70 38.56 -5.80
CA LEU A 719 4.59 38.69 -4.64
C LEU A 719 3.84 38.55 -3.32
N THR A 720 2.66 39.17 -3.21
CA THR A 720 1.79 39.06 -2.02
C THR A 720 1.33 37.61 -1.81
N ILE A 721 0.92 36.92 -2.87
CA ILE A 721 0.58 35.49 -2.84
C ILE A 721 1.78 34.66 -2.37
N TYR A 722 2.95 34.89 -2.97
CA TYR A 722 4.17 34.16 -2.62
C TYR A 722 4.56 34.37 -1.15
N ALA A 723 4.58 35.62 -0.66
CA ALA A 723 4.92 35.95 0.71
C ALA A 723 3.93 35.32 1.72
N SER A 724 2.64 35.37 1.41
CA SER A 724 1.59 34.77 2.24
C SER A 724 1.70 33.24 2.28
N LEU A 725 1.92 32.59 1.13
CA LEU A 725 2.13 31.14 1.05
C LEU A 725 3.42 30.70 1.74
N ALA A 726 4.49 31.47 1.63
CA ALA A 726 5.75 31.21 2.33
C ALA A 726 5.54 31.26 3.86
N SER A 727 4.82 32.26 4.35
CA SER A 727 4.47 32.40 5.77
C SER A 727 3.60 31.23 6.25
N ALA A 728 2.60 30.84 5.47
CA ALA A 728 1.75 29.70 5.82
C ALA A 728 2.50 28.36 5.78
N LYS A 729 3.47 28.21 4.86
CA LYS A 729 4.33 27.02 4.79
C LYS A 729 5.20 26.86 6.04
N GLN A 730 5.70 27.96 6.60
CA GLN A 730 6.43 27.91 7.87
C GLN A 730 5.57 27.31 8.99
N VAL A 731 4.29 27.70 9.10
CA VAL A 731 3.37 27.11 10.08
C VAL A 731 3.08 25.64 9.77
N LEU A 732 2.96 25.30 8.49
CA LEU A 732 2.65 23.95 8.00
C LEU A 732 3.75 22.92 8.32
N GLU A 733 5.02 23.34 8.32
CA GLU A 733 6.16 22.48 8.66
C GLU A 733 6.11 21.98 10.12
N TYR A 734 5.60 22.80 11.03
CA TYR A 734 5.43 22.46 12.45
C TYR A 734 4.01 21.98 12.79
N ALA A 735 3.10 21.93 11.81
CA ALA A 735 1.76 21.40 12.00
C ALA A 735 1.81 19.87 12.23
N PRO A 736 0.77 19.30 12.88
CA PRO A 736 0.61 17.85 12.99
C PRO A 736 0.77 17.14 11.64
N SER A 737 1.27 15.90 11.66
CA SER A 737 1.57 15.11 10.47
C SER A 737 0.38 14.99 9.50
N ASP A 738 -0.85 14.91 10.03
CA ASP A 738 -2.09 14.84 9.26
C ASP A 738 -2.50 16.18 8.60
N MET A 739 -1.86 17.30 8.96
CA MET A 739 -2.14 18.65 8.47
C MET A 739 -1.04 19.25 7.59
N ARG A 740 0.05 18.53 7.27
CA ARG A 740 1.22 19.08 6.54
C ARG A 740 1.00 19.49 5.08
N HIS A 741 -0.21 19.37 4.57
CA HIS A 741 -0.57 19.79 3.22
C HIS A 741 -1.80 20.67 3.27
N PHE A 742 -1.81 21.79 2.54
CA PHE A 742 -2.91 22.76 2.54
C PHE A 742 -4.30 22.14 2.35
N HIS A 743 -4.45 21.18 1.44
CA HIS A 743 -5.73 20.50 1.17
C HIS A 743 -6.21 19.60 2.33
N LYS A 744 -5.36 19.34 3.34
CA LYS A 744 -5.69 18.64 4.61
C LYS A 744 -5.94 19.60 5.77
N THR A 745 -5.94 20.90 5.51
CA THR A 745 -6.14 21.97 6.48
C THR A 745 -7.39 22.79 6.15
N PRO A 746 -7.89 23.64 7.05
CA PRO A 746 -9.03 24.52 6.75
C PRO A 746 -8.68 25.68 5.80
N TRP A 747 -7.49 25.70 5.19
CA TRP A 747 -7.04 26.76 4.27
C TRP A 747 -8.04 27.06 3.14
N MET A 748 -8.54 26.03 2.46
CA MET A 748 -9.49 26.21 1.35
C MET A 748 -10.84 26.73 1.86
N ALA A 749 -11.31 26.23 3.00
CA ALA A 749 -12.48 26.78 3.67
C ALA A 749 -12.29 28.26 4.04
N GLY A 750 -11.10 28.63 4.51
CA GLY A 750 -10.73 30.02 4.78
C GLY A 750 -10.77 30.92 3.55
N ILE A 751 -10.28 30.47 2.38
CA ILE A 751 -10.36 31.24 1.12
C ILE A 751 -11.81 31.56 0.77
N PHE A 752 -12.69 30.56 0.86
CA PHE A 752 -14.11 30.75 0.58
C PHE A 752 -14.76 31.69 1.61
N ALA A 753 -14.55 31.45 2.90
CA ALA A 753 -15.10 32.28 3.97
C ALA A 753 -14.64 33.74 3.88
N GLY A 754 -13.36 33.98 3.53
CA GLY A 754 -12.82 35.31 3.26
C GLY A 754 -13.47 35.98 2.05
N SER A 755 -13.64 35.24 0.94
CA SER A 755 -14.32 35.75 -0.25
C SER A 755 -15.76 36.16 0.06
N LEU A 756 -16.51 35.31 0.77
CA LEU A 756 -17.89 35.58 1.20
C LEU A 756 -17.98 36.79 2.15
N PHE A 757 -16.99 36.95 3.04
CA PHE A 757 -16.91 38.09 3.94
C PHE A 757 -16.70 39.40 3.19
N PHE A 758 -15.76 39.47 2.24
CA PHE A 758 -15.49 40.70 1.49
C PHE A 758 -16.63 41.08 0.54
N VAL A 759 -17.31 40.11 -0.08
CA VAL A 759 -18.54 40.36 -0.86
C VAL A 759 -19.63 40.94 0.03
N GLY A 760 -19.80 40.43 1.26
CA GLY A 760 -20.77 40.96 2.20
C GLY A 760 -20.49 42.40 2.61
N LEU A 761 -19.21 42.74 2.87
CA LEU A 761 -18.80 44.11 3.18
C LEU A 761 -18.99 45.06 1.98
N ASP A 762 -18.56 44.63 0.80
CA ASP A 762 -18.68 45.43 -0.43
C ASP A 762 -20.14 45.70 -0.78
N TRP A 763 -20.98 44.65 -0.73
CA TRP A 763 -22.41 44.82 -0.91
C TRP A 763 -23.01 45.80 0.09
N LEU A 764 -22.75 45.61 1.39
CA LEU A 764 -23.40 46.38 2.45
C LEU A 764 -23.02 47.87 2.42
N PHE A 765 -21.75 48.17 2.17
CA PHE A 765 -21.22 49.54 2.30
C PHE A 765 -21.06 50.29 0.98
N VAL A 766 -21.01 49.59 -0.16
CA VAL A 766 -20.75 50.18 -1.48
C VAL A 766 -21.94 49.99 -2.41
N VAL A 767 -22.26 48.74 -2.75
CA VAL A 767 -23.26 48.42 -3.78
C VAL A 767 -24.69 48.74 -3.33
N LEU A 768 -25.05 48.40 -2.09
CA LEU A 768 -26.39 48.63 -1.54
C LEU A 768 -26.72 50.14 -1.52
N PRO A 769 -25.90 51.04 -0.96
CA PRO A 769 -26.13 52.47 -1.07
C PRO A 769 -26.17 52.98 -2.52
N GLY A 770 -25.30 52.48 -3.40
CA GLY A 770 -25.21 52.91 -4.80
C GLY A 770 -26.39 52.46 -5.68
N THR A 771 -27.14 51.45 -5.27
CA THR A 771 -28.30 50.91 -6.02
C THR A 771 -29.65 51.21 -5.37
N THR A 772 -29.65 51.78 -4.16
CA THR A 772 -30.88 52.14 -3.41
C THR A 772 -31.07 53.64 -3.22
N ARG A 773 -30.01 54.45 -3.35
CA ARG A 773 -30.15 55.92 -3.41
C ARG A 773 -30.60 56.32 -4.81
N THR A 774 -31.60 57.19 -4.90
CA THR A 774 -31.99 57.84 -6.16
C THR A 774 -30.82 58.70 -6.67
N GLY A 775 -30.18 58.26 -7.75
CA GLY A 775 -29.14 59.02 -8.43
C GLY A 775 -29.71 60.20 -9.23
N THR A 776 -28.83 61.11 -9.67
CA THR A 776 -29.13 62.29 -10.50
C THR A 776 -29.65 61.95 -11.91
N SER A 777 -29.70 60.66 -12.28
CA SER A 777 -30.03 60.15 -13.62
C SER A 777 -31.46 59.62 -13.79
N GLY A 778 -32.34 59.75 -12.78
CA GLY A 778 -33.75 59.32 -12.90
C GLY A 778 -33.98 57.80 -12.90
N ALA A 779 -32.95 57.00 -12.60
CA ALA A 779 -33.07 55.54 -12.46
C ALA A 779 -33.83 55.14 -11.19
N SER A 780 -34.69 54.13 -11.29
CA SER A 780 -35.48 53.62 -10.16
C SER A 780 -34.62 52.78 -9.20
N PRO A 781 -34.81 52.90 -7.87
CA PRO A 781 -34.03 52.15 -6.89
C PRO A 781 -34.34 50.65 -6.93
N HIS A 782 -33.29 49.81 -6.81
CA HIS A 782 -33.39 48.36 -6.95
C HIS A 782 -33.56 47.62 -5.62
N TYR A 783 -34.59 47.95 -4.84
CA TYR A 783 -34.82 47.36 -3.52
C TYR A 783 -35.06 45.84 -3.56
N ILE A 784 -35.83 45.36 -4.53
CA ILE A 784 -36.19 43.93 -4.65
C ILE A 784 -34.94 43.09 -4.94
N LEU A 785 -34.09 43.53 -5.87
CA LEU A 785 -32.89 42.79 -6.22
C LEU A 785 -31.88 42.76 -5.06
N ASN A 786 -31.76 43.85 -4.30
CA ASN A 786 -30.98 43.88 -3.06
C ASN A 786 -31.53 42.94 -1.99
N LEU A 787 -32.86 42.87 -1.82
CA LEU A 787 -33.49 41.93 -0.90
C LEU A 787 -33.24 40.48 -1.32
N VAL A 788 -33.38 40.17 -2.62
CA VAL A 788 -33.08 38.84 -3.18
C VAL A 788 -31.63 38.45 -2.91
N PHE A 789 -30.68 39.35 -3.17
CA PHE A 789 -29.27 39.12 -2.88
C PHE A 789 -29.03 38.90 -1.37
N ALA A 790 -29.60 39.76 -0.51
CA ALA A 790 -29.46 39.62 0.94
C ALA A 790 -29.96 38.26 1.45
N VAL A 791 -31.12 37.80 0.98
CA VAL A 791 -31.66 36.49 1.32
C VAL A 791 -30.74 35.36 0.83
N LEU A 792 -30.29 35.40 -0.42
CA LEU A 792 -29.38 34.41 -0.99
C LEU A 792 -28.02 34.40 -0.27
N TYR A 793 -27.49 35.56 0.12
CA TYR A 793 -26.27 35.71 0.90
C TYR A 793 -26.42 35.07 2.30
N CYS A 794 -27.50 35.38 3.02
CA CYS A 794 -27.77 34.82 4.34
C CYS A 794 -27.97 33.29 4.27
N LEU A 795 -28.72 32.80 3.28
CA LEU A 795 -28.91 31.36 3.07
C LEU A 795 -27.59 30.65 2.71
N THR A 796 -26.79 31.24 1.82
CA THR A 796 -25.46 30.71 1.47
C THR A 796 -24.58 30.62 2.70
N THR A 797 -24.53 31.67 3.52
CA THR A 797 -23.77 31.71 4.77
C THR A 797 -24.24 30.64 5.75
N PHE A 798 -25.55 30.52 5.95
CA PHE A 798 -26.14 29.51 6.84
C PHE A 798 -25.79 28.09 6.38
N PHE A 799 -26.06 27.74 5.12
CA PHE A 799 -25.83 26.39 4.61
C PHE A 799 -24.34 26.04 4.52
N TYR A 800 -23.48 27.03 4.25
CA TYR A 800 -22.02 26.86 4.34
C TYR A 800 -21.59 26.50 5.77
N ILE A 801 -22.00 27.28 6.78
CA ILE A 801 -21.68 27.01 8.18
C ILE A 801 -22.27 25.67 8.64
N ALA A 802 -23.50 25.35 8.25
CA ALA A 802 -24.13 24.07 8.54
C ALA A 802 -23.30 22.90 7.96
N SER A 803 -22.85 23.02 6.70
CA SER A 803 -22.00 22.01 6.06
C SER A 803 -20.66 21.83 6.77
N MET A 804 -20.07 22.91 7.30
CA MET A 804 -18.82 22.86 8.07
C MET A 804 -18.99 22.25 9.47
N ARG A 805 -20.12 22.51 10.14
CA ARG A 805 -20.26 22.28 11.59
C ARG A 805 -21.12 21.08 11.95
N TYR A 806 -22.10 20.74 11.12
CA TYR A 806 -23.00 19.63 11.43
C TYR A 806 -22.29 18.29 11.27
N ASP A 807 -22.68 17.34 12.11
CA ASP A 807 -22.22 15.97 12.02
C ASP A 807 -22.61 15.41 10.64
N PRO A 808 -21.66 14.90 9.84
CA PRO A 808 -21.93 14.35 8.51
C PRO A 808 -22.76 13.06 8.52
N GLY A 809 -22.92 12.41 9.67
CA GLY A 809 -23.53 11.09 9.78
C GLY A 809 -22.56 10.06 10.35
N PHE A 810 -21.78 10.37 11.37
CA PHE A 810 -20.82 9.41 11.91
C PHE A 810 -21.52 8.16 12.46
N VAL A 811 -20.98 6.99 12.13
CA VAL A 811 -21.42 5.73 12.74
C VAL A 811 -21.03 5.77 14.23
N PRO A 812 -21.98 5.52 15.16
CA PRO A 812 -21.68 5.47 16.58
C PRO A 812 -20.53 4.49 16.90
N LYS A 813 -19.69 4.83 17.87
CA LYS A 813 -18.68 3.90 18.37
C LYS A 813 -19.35 2.92 19.34
N LEU A 814 -18.85 1.69 19.38
CA LEU A 814 -19.22 0.71 20.40
C LEU A 814 -18.56 1.08 21.72
N ASN A 815 -19.30 0.92 22.81
CA ASN A 815 -18.87 1.21 24.16
C ASN A 815 -18.23 -0.04 24.77
N GLY A 816 -16.90 -0.09 24.73
CA GLY A 816 -16.11 -1.12 25.41
C GLY A 816 -15.84 -2.38 24.58
N ILE A 817 -14.99 -3.24 25.14
CA ILE A 817 -14.45 -4.43 24.48
C ILE A 817 -15.53 -5.52 24.33
N ALA A 818 -16.48 -5.62 25.27
CA ALA A 818 -17.54 -6.62 25.23
C ALA A 818 -18.49 -6.43 24.03
N GLU A 819 -18.91 -5.20 23.74
CA GLU A 819 -19.74 -4.89 22.56
C GLU A 819 -18.96 -5.14 21.25
N GLN A 820 -17.68 -4.77 21.21
CA GLN A 820 -16.82 -5.04 20.05
C GLN A 820 -16.66 -6.54 19.80
N ARG A 821 -16.44 -7.32 20.86
CA ARG A 821 -16.38 -8.78 20.80
C ARG A 821 -17.70 -9.37 20.29
N ALA A 822 -18.84 -8.93 20.81
CA ALA A 822 -20.14 -9.42 20.36
C ALA A 822 -20.35 -9.19 18.85
N VAL A 823 -19.95 -8.03 18.34
CA VAL A 823 -19.99 -7.74 16.90
C VAL A 823 -19.06 -8.64 16.09
N ILE A 824 -17.85 -8.89 16.58
CA ILE A 824 -16.90 -9.82 15.94
C ILE A 824 -17.50 -11.24 15.90
N ASP A 825 -18.05 -11.71 17.02
CA ASP A 825 -18.67 -13.03 17.14
C ASP A 825 -19.86 -13.18 16.19
N ASP A 826 -20.70 -12.16 16.05
CA ASP A 826 -21.82 -12.16 15.09
C ASP A 826 -21.34 -12.21 13.64
N LEU A 827 -20.29 -11.45 13.29
CA LEU A 827 -19.70 -11.49 11.96
C LEU A 827 -19.04 -12.85 11.68
N LEU A 828 -18.43 -13.48 12.67
CA LEU A 828 -17.87 -14.82 12.55
C LEU A 828 -18.97 -15.87 12.30
N LYS A 829 -20.09 -15.80 13.05
CA LYS A 829 -21.27 -16.66 12.82
C LYS A 829 -21.85 -16.49 11.42
N GLU A 830 -21.88 -15.26 10.91
CA GLU A 830 -22.36 -14.95 9.56
C GLU A 830 -21.35 -15.29 8.45
N TRP A 831 -20.12 -15.72 8.78
CA TRP A 831 -19.01 -15.88 7.82
C TRP A 831 -18.68 -14.59 7.06
N LYS A 832 -18.79 -13.45 7.75
CA LYS A 832 -18.55 -12.09 7.25
C LYS A 832 -17.55 -11.31 8.09
N TYR A 833 -16.69 -11.96 8.86
CA TYR A 833 -15.61 -11.27 9.57
C TYR A 833 -14.45 -11.00 8.60
N ASP A 834 -14.51 -9.85 7.92
CA ASP A 834 -13.53 -9.42 6.93
C ASP A 834 -13.37 -7.89 6.92
N GLU A 835 -12.41 -7.38 6.15
CA GLU A 835 -12.16 -5.92 6.03
C GLU A 835 -13.31 -5.16 5.37
N ALA A 836 -14.22 -5.86 4.67
CA ALA A 836 -15.39 -5.24 4.08
C ALA A 836 -16.41 -4.91 5.17
N ASN A 837 -16.69 -5.84 6.08
CA ASN A 837 -17.77 -5.80 7.06
C ASN A 837 -17.34 -5.36 8.47
N PHE A 838 -16.03 -5.26 8.74
CA PHE A 838 -15.49 -4.81 10.02
C PHE A 838 -14.37 -3.77 9.84
N CYS A 839 -14.53 -2.59 10.45
CA CYS A 839 -13.51 -1.55 10.44
C CYS A 839 -12.62 -1.67 11.68
N VAL A 840 -11.45 -2.27 11.53
CA VAL A 840 -10.45 -2.44 12.62
C VAL A 840 -10.02 -1.09 13.20
N THR A 841 -9.96 -0.02 12.40
CA THR A 841 -9.61 1.31 12.93
C THR A 841 -10.70 1.84 13.86
N CYS A 842 -11.98 1.67 13.52
CA CYS A 842 -13.07 2.16 14.36
C CYS A 842 -13.58 1.15 15.39
N MET A 843 -13.20 -0.13 15.27
CA MET A 843 -13.75 -1.26 16.02
C MET A 843 -15.28 -1.33 15.93
N ILE A 844 -15.83 -1.27 14.71
CA ILE A 844 -17.27 -1.32 14.44
C ILE A 844 -17.56 -2.20 13.22
N ARG A 845 -18.76 -2.79 13.18
CA ARG A 845 -19.34 -3.34 11.94
C ARG A 845 -19.55 -2.20 10.95
N THR A 846 -19.13 -2.36 9.71
CA THR A 846 -19.27 -1.32 8.68
C THR A 846 -20.65 -1.41 8.01
N PRO A 847 -21.49 -0.36 8.14
CA PRO A 847 -22.74 -0.30 7.38
C PRO A 847 -22.46 -0.21 5.88
N LEU A 848 -23.43 -0.62 5.08
CA LEU A 848 -23.41 -0.40 3.64
C LEU A 848 -23.29 1.09 3.34
N ARG A 849 -22.48 1.40 2.33
CA ARG A 849 -22.17 2.77 1.88
C ARG A 849 -21.50 3.63 2.96
N SER A 850 -21.03 3.04 4.06
CA SER A 850 -20.18 3.72 5.03
C SER A 850 -18.71 3.69 4.61
N LYS A 851 -17.92 4.64 5.12
CA LYS A 851 -16.46 4.67 4.89
C LYS A 851 -15.73 5.29 6.07
N HIS A 852 -14.59 4.69 6.45
CA HIS A 852 -13.67 5.30 7.41
C HIS A 852 -12.97 6.52 6.78
N CYS A 853 -13.18 7.70 7.36
CA CYS A 853 -12.46 8.90 6.98
C CYS A 853 -11.21 9.06 7.84
N ARG A 854 -10.03 8.92 7.23
CA ARG A 854 -8.72 9.10 7.89
C ARG A 854 -8.47 10.51 8.42
N ARG A 855 -9.20 11.51 7.92
CA ARG A 855 -9.07 12.89 8.42
C ARG A 855 -9.87 13.09 9.70
N CYS A 856 -11.08 12.56 9.73
CA CYS A 856 -11.95 12.61 10.91
C CYS A 856 -11.65 11.49 11.92
N GLN A 857 -10.87 10.46 11.52
CA GLN A 857 -10.60 9.24 12.28
C GLN A 857 -11.89 8.53 12.74
N ARG A 858 -12.93 8.59 11.90
CA ARG A 858 -14.28 8.06 12.18
C ARG A 858 -14.92 7.51 10.92
N CYS A 859 -15.80 6.52 11.08
CA CYS A 859 -16.62 6.01 9.99
C CYS A 859 -17.84 6.92 9.78
N VAL A 860 -18.12 7.26 8.52
CA VAL A 860 -19.25 8.12 8.12
C VAL A 860 -20.26 7.27 7.35
N ALA A 861 -21.52 7.31 7.75
CA ALA A 861 -22.64 6.63 7.10
C ALA A 861 -23.02 7.34 5.79
N LYS A 862 -23.30 6.55 4.74
CA LYS A 862 -23.55 7.05 3.38
C LYS A 862 -22.51 8.13 2.98
N HIS A 863 -21.24 7.81 3.21
CA HIS A 863 -20.15 8.76 3.01
C HIS A 863 -20.03 9.10 1.52
N ASP A 864 -20.20 10.38 1.19
CA ASP A 864 -20.01 10.85 -0.17
C ASP A 864 -18.53 11.15 -0.43
N HIS A 865 -18.02 12.21 0.22
CA HIS A 865 -16.62 12.61 0.15
C HIS A 865 -16.23 13.47 1.36
N HIS A 866 -14.93 13.72 1.52
CA HIS A 866 -14.45 14.77 2.42
C HIS A 866 -14.09 16.00 1.61
N CYS A 867 -14.68 17.16 1.93
CA CYS A 867 -14.56 18.37 1.13
C CYS A 867 -13.64 19.39 1.82
N PRO A 868 -12.48 19.74 1.21
CA PRO A 868 -11.57 20.75 1.76
C PRO A 868 -12.19 22.15 1.89
N TRP A 869 -13.14 22.50 1.02
CA TRP A 869 -13.79 23.82 1.00
C TRP A 869 -14.77 24.05 2.17
N VAL A 870 -15.26 22.98 2.80
CA VAL A 870 -16.04 23.07 4.05
C VAL A 870 -15.30 22.44 5.24
N TYR A 871 -14.08 21.93 5.02
CA TYR A 871 -13.25 21.23 6.00
C TYR A 871 -14.02 20.18 6.84
N ASN A 872 -14.94 19.47 6.19
CA ASN A 872 -15.79 18.47 6.81
C ASN A 872 -16.11 17.34 5.80
N CYS A 873 -16.56 16.20 6.31
CA CYS A 873 -17.16 15.18 5.45
C CYS A 873 -18.53 15.64 4.96
N VAL A 874 -18.90 15.21 3.76
CA VAL A 874 -20.25 15.28 3.23
C VAL A 874 -20.81 13.86 3.30
N GLY A 875 -21.88 13.68 4.07
CA GLY A 875 -22.52 12.38 4.32
C GLY A 875 -24.03 12.53 4.47
N VAL A 876 -24.70 11.47 4.95
CA VAL A 876 -26.17 11.42 5.02
C VAL A 876 -26.82 12.64 5.70
N ASN A 877 -26.24 13.17 6.77
CA ASN A 877 -26.88 14.22 7.56
C ASN A 877 -26.73 15.62 6.95
N ASN A 878 -25.59 15.94 6.34
CA ASN A 878 -25.28 17.28 5.87
C ASN A 878 -25.26 17.43 4.33
N HIS A 879 -25.50 16.36 3.56
CA HIS A 879 -25.50 16.42 2.09
C HIS A 879 -26.54 17.41 1.53
N ARG A 880 -27.75 17.50 2.11
CA ARG A 880 -28.76 18.50 1.72
C ARG A 880 -28.27 19.93 1.95
N HIS A 881 -27.64 20.19 3.10
CA HIS A 881 -27.06 21.49 3.43
C HIS A 881 -25.95 21.85 2.44
N PHE A 882 -25.08 20.90 2.12
CA PHE A 882 -24.01 21.10 1.13
C PHE A 882 -24.56 21.42 -0.26
N PHE A 883 -25.62 20.73 -0.69
CA PHE A 883 -26.27 21.01 -1.97
C PHE A 883 -26.90 22.42 -1.98
N LEU A 884 -27.72 22.73 -0.96
CA LEU A 884 -28.40 24.03 -0.85
C LEU A 884 -27.40 25.18 -0.77
N TYR A 885 -26.26 24.98 -0.10
CA TYR A 885 -25.14 25.90 -0.11
C TYR A 885 -24.68 26.23 -1.55
N LEU A 886 -24.44 25.22 -2.40
CA LEU A 886 -24.00 25.43 -3.78
C LEU A 886 -25.07 26.12 -4.65
N VAL A 887 -26.34 25.78 -4.45
CA VAL A 887 -27.47 26.38 -5.19
C VAL A 887 -27.64 27.85 -4.82
N CYS A 888 -27.71 28.16 -3.52
CA CYS A 888 -27.82 29.53 -3.03
C CYS A 888 -26.61 30.37 -3.44
N LEU A 889 -25.39 29.80 -3.40
CA LEU A 889 -24.17 30.46 -3.86
C LEU A 889 -24.26 30.82 -5.34
N THR A 890 -24.70 29.88 -6.18
CA THR A 890 -24.82 30.08 -7.63
C THR A 890 -25.77 31.24 -7.95
N PHE A 891 -26.98 31.20 -7.40
CA PHE A 891 -27.96 32.27 -7.61
C PHE A 891 -27.53 33.58 -6.94
N GLY A 892 -26.84 33.51 -5.81
CA GLY A 892 -26.29 34.67 -5.11
C GLY A 892 -25.27 35.43 -5.95
N ILE A 893 -24.36 34.72 -6.63
CA ILE A 893 -23.39 35.36 -7.55
C ILE A 893 -24.12 36.00 -8.74
N PHE A 894 -25.10 35.32 -9.35
CA PHE A 894 -25.89 35.94 -10.43
C PHE A 894 -26.65 37.19 -9.98
N ALA A 895 -27.25 37.18 -8.80
CA ALA A 895 -27.93 38.35 -8.24
C ALA A 895 -26.95 39.51 -7.96
N TYR A 896 -25.74 39.19 -7.49
CA TYR A 896 -24.69 40.18 -7.26
C TYR A 896 -24.21 40.81 -8.57
N ASP A 897 -23.87 39.99 -9.58
CA ASP A 897 -23.42 40.48 -10.88
C ASP A 897 -24.49 41.37 -11.55
N TRP A 898 -25.77 41.06 -11.33
CA TRP A 898 -26.88 41.90 -11.78
C TRP A 898 -26.98 43.23 -11.00
N LEU A 899 -26.76 43.23 -9.68
CA LEU A 899 -26.66 44.47 -8.91
C LEU A 899 -25.48 45.33 -9.39
N LEU A 900 -24.35 44.71 -9.68
CA LEU A 900 -23.16 45.39 -10.20
C LEU A 900 -23.38 46.02 -11.56
N TYR A 901 -24.14 45.37 -12.45
CA TYR A 901 -24.55 45.97 -13.72
C TYR A 901 -25.25 47.32 -13.52
N TYR A 902 -26.19 47.41 -12.57
CA TYR A 902 -26.88 48.66 -12.25
C TYR A 902 -25.99 49.66 -11.49
N TYR A 903 -25.17 49.18 -10.56
CA TYR A 903 -24.22 50.00 -9.81
C TYR A 903 -23.26 50.73 -10.74
N PHE A 904 -22.55 50.01 -11.61
CA PHE A 904 -21.63 50.60 -12.58
C PHE A 904 -22.36 51.44 -13.63
N GLY A 905 -23.59 51.09 -14.00
CA GLY A 905 -24.44 51.93 -14.86
C GLY A 905 -24.68 53.33 -14.28
N ASN A 906 -24.74 53.46 -12.96
CA ASN A 906 -24.95 54.75 -12.28
C ASN A 906 -23.68 55.58 -12.12
N ILE A 907 -22.52 54.94 -11.86
CA ILE A 907 -21.28 55.66 -11.48
C ILE A 907 -20.28 55.85 -12.62
N SER A 908 -20.39 55.07 -13.70
CA SER A 908 -19.38 55.08 -14.77
C SER A 908 -19.56 56.18 -15.82
N ALA A 909 -20.68 56.91 -15.78
CA ALA A 909 -21.00 57.96 -16.76
C ALA A 909 -19.94 59.06 -16.81
N ASP A 910 -19.44 59.49 -15.63
CA ASP A 910 -18.51 60.60 -15.45
C ASP A 910 -17.03 60.17 -15.39
N ALA A 911 -16.75 58.86 -15.50
CA ALA A 911 -15.41 58.32 -15.41
C ALA A 911 -14.62 58.46 -16.72
N SER A 912 -13.30 58.63 -16.61
CA SER A 912 -12.38 58.67 -17.75
C SER A 912 -12.41 57.35 -18.54
N ASP A 913 -12.42 57.45 -19.88
CA ASP A 913 -12.31 56.31 -20.79
C ASP A 913 -10.85 55.93 -21.11
N GLN A 914 -9.87 56.68 -20.59
CA GLN A 914 -8.46 56.45 -20.83
C GLN A 914 -7.88 55.35 -19.93
N CYS A 915 -7.20 54.38 -20.55
CA CYS A 915 -6.53 53.26 -19.91
C CYS A 915 -5.51 52.65 -20.88
N THR A 916 -4.51 51.94 -20.36
CA THR A 916 -3.42 51.39 -21.19
C THR A 916 -3.73 50.05 -21.86
N LEU A 917 -4.71 49.29 -21.36
CA LEU A 917 -4.84 47.85 -21.69
C LEU A 917 -6.25 47.39 -22.09
N PHE A 918 -7.30 48.15 -21.76
CA PHE A 918 -8.69 47.72 -21.93
C PHE A 918 -9.47 48.65 -22.88
N GLY A 919 -10.66 48.24 -23.33
CA GLY A 919 -11.53 49.09 -24.15
C GLY A 919 -12.29 50.13 -23.32
N ALA A 920 -12.73 51.23 -23.96
CA ALA A 920 -13.34 52.39 -23.32
C ALA A 920 -14.42 52.07 -22.26
N GLY A 921 -15.32 51.11 -22.54
CA GLY A 921 -16.37 50.70 -21.60
C GLY A 921 -15.83 50.10 -20.30
N LEU A 922 -14.87 49.17 -20.39
CA LEU A 922 -14.25 48.54 -19.22
C LEU A 922 -13.37 49.54 -18.45
N CYS A 923 -12.80 50.52 -19.14
CA CYS A 923 -11.97 51.56 -18.54
C CYS A 923 -12.77 52.56 -17.71
N LYS A 924 -13.95 52.94 -18.18
CA LYS A 924 -14.89 53.74 -17.38
C LYS A 924 -15.27 53.03 -16.08
N MET A 925 -15.57 51.72 -16.15
CA MET A 925 -15.89 50.92 -14.96
C MET A 925 -14.68 50.85 -14.00
N LEU A 926 -13.50 50.50 -14.52
CA LEU A 926 -12.28 50.38 -13.73
C LEU A 926 -11.87 51.69 -13.05
N ASN A 927 -11.97 52.82 -13.77
CA ASN A 927 -11.64 54.14 -13.24
C ASN A 927 -12.68 54.66 -12.24
N SER A 928 -13.92 54.16 -12.29
CA SER A 928 -14.96 54.51 -11.32
C SER A 928 -14.81 53.76 -9.99
N ASP A 929 -14.64 52.44 -10.03
CA ASP A 929 -14.49 51.61 -8.82
C ASP A 929 -13.76 50.29 -9.15
N ALA A 930 -12.43 50.35 -9.10
CA ALA A 930 -11.58 49.21 -9.41
C ALA A 930 -11.72 48.05 -8.42
N TYR A 931 -11.94 48.33 -7.13
CA TYR A 931 -11.99 47.28 -6.10
C TYR A 931 -13.22 46.39 -6.29
N THR A 932 -14.40 47.00 -6.40
CA THR A 932 -15.67 46.30 -6.62
C THR A 932 -15.63 45.49 -7.92
N LEU A 933 -15.05 46.05 -8.99
CA LEU A 933 -14.93 45.37 -10.29
C LEU A 933 -14.02 44.14 -10.21
N ILE A 934 -12.87 44.23 -9.54
CA ILE A 934 -11.94 43.11 -9.41
C ILE A 934 -12.52 42.02 -8.50
N LEU A 935 -13.20 42.40 -7.42
CA LEU A 935 -13.92 41.47 -6.57
C LEU A 935 -15.02 40.74 -7.36
N ALA A 936 -15.76 41.45 -8.21
CA ALA A 936 -16.74 40.86 -9.13
C ALA A 936 -16.11 39.80 -10.03
N VAL A 937 -15.01 40.15 -10.71
CA VAL A 937 -14.27 39.19 -11.56
C VAL A 937 -13.82 37.97 -10.76
N TRP A 938 -13.29 38.15 -9.55
CA TRP A 938 -12.87 37.03 -8.69
C TRP A 938 -14.03 36.08 -8.36
N ILE A 939 -15.22 36.61 -8.06
CA ILE A 939 -16.37 35.77 -7.71
C ILE A 939 -17.04 35.14 -8.94
N SER A 940 -17.14 35.86 -10.06
CA SER A 940 -17.76 35.32 -11.28
C SER A 940 -16.92 34.18 -11.86
N LEU A 941 -15.59 34.19 -11.65
CA LEU A 941 -14.72 33.05 -11.98
C LEU A 941 -15.09 31.77 -11.20
N GLN A 942 -15.67 31.89 -10.00
CA GLN A 942 -16.11 30.74 -9.21
C GLN A 942 -17.34 30.05 -9.82
N LEU A 943 -18.17 30.76 -10.61
CA LEU A 943 -19.36 30.18 -11.24
C LEU A 943 -19.01 28.99 -12.15
N ILE A 944 -17.84 29.01 -12.79
CA ILE A 944 -17.37 27.90 -13.64
C ILE A 944 -17.39 26.59 -12.84
N TRP A 945 -16.81 26.61 -11.64
CA TRP A 945 -16.67 25.43 -10.79
C TRP A 945 -17.94 25.07 -10.04
N VAL A 946 -18.62 26.08 -9.49
CA VAL A 946 -19.80 25.87 -8.65
C VAL A 946 -20.96 25.33 -9.49
N THR A 947 -21.18 25.83 -10.71
CA THR A 947 -22.23 25.31 -11.60
C THR A 947 -21.98 23.85 -11.98
N MET A 948 -20.72 23.50 -12.27
CA MET A 948 -20.32 22.11 -12.51
C MET A 948 -20.57 21.22 -11.28
N LEU A 949 -20.28 21.73 -10.08
CA LEU A 949 -20.56 20.99 -8.83
C LEU A 949 -22.06 20.82 -8.58
N VAL A 950 -22.89 21.84 -8.78
CA VAL A 950 -24.35 21.71 -8.66
C VAL A 950 -24.88 20.62 -9.59
N PHE A 951 -24.41 20.58 -10.84
CA PHE A 951 -24.83 19.58 -11.80
C PHE A 951 -24.36 18.17 -11.45
N THR A 952 -23.11 18.01 -10.96
CA THR A 952 -22.63 16.69 -10.52
C THR A 952 -23.41 16.17 -9.31
N GLN A 953 -23.69 17.04 -8.33
CA GLN A 953 -24.50 16.70 -7.17
C GLN A 953 -25.93 16.32 -7.57
N PHE A 954 -26.55 17.07 -8.49
CA PHE A 954 -27.86 16.72 -9.04
C PHE A 954 -27.86 15.33 -9.68
N PHE A 955 -26.85 15.02 -10.48
CA PHE A 955 -26.73 13.73 -11.14
C PHE A 955 -26.51 12.58 -10.16
N GLN A 956 -25.69 12.78 -9.13
CA GLN A 956 -25.47 11.82 -8.06
C GLN A 956 -26.75 11.52 -7.28
N VAL A 957 -27.50 12.56 -6.90
CA VAL A 957 -28.80 12.45 -6.23
C VAL A 957 -29.81 11.71 -7.12
N SER A 958 -29.99 12.15 -8.37
CA SER A 958 -30.93 11.52 -9.31
C SER A 958 -30.63 10.05 -9.59
N ARG A 959 -29.38 9.61 -9.44
CA ARG A 959 -28.99 8.19 -9.60
C ARG A 959 -28.90 7.42 -8.30
N ALA A 960 -29.12 8.06 -7.16
CA ALA A 960 -28.91 7.50 -5.81
C ALA A 960 -27.50 6.92 -5.64
N MET A 961 -26.47 7.66 -6.05
CA MET A 961 -25.06 7.26 -5.97
C MET A 961 -24.23 8.29 -5.20
N THR A 962 -23.27 7.80 -4.43
CA THR A 962 -22.19 8.61 -3.88
C THR A 962 -21.09 8.82 -4.92
N THR A 963 -20.22 9.80 -4.68
CA THR A 963 -19.00 10.09 -5.43
C THR A 963 -18.11 8.86 -5.50
N TYR A 964 -17.93 8.16 -4.38
CA TYR A 964 -17.16 6.91 -4.33
C TYR A 964 -17.77 5.82 -5.23
N GLU A 965 -19.05 5.52 -5.09
CA GLU A 965 -19.76 4.53 -5.92
C GLU A 965 -19.75 4.89 -7.41
N ASN A 966 -19.76 6.18 -7.73
CA ASN A 966 -19.67 6.63 -9.12
C ASN A 966 -18.29 6.39 -9.72
N MET A 967 -17.22 6.47 -8.92
CA MET A 967 -15.84 6.22 -9.36
C MET A 967 -15.49 4.72 -9.40
N THR A 968 -15.83 3.97 -8.35
CA THR A 968 -15.43 2.56 -8.15
C THR A 968 -16.49 1.55 -8.61
N GLY A 969 -17.71 1.99 -8.88
CA GLY A 969 -18.85 1.13 -9.13
C GLY A 969 -19.64 0.80 -7.86
N ILE A 970 -20.83 0.23 -8.05
CA ILE A 970 -21.73 -0.11 -6.96
C ILE A 970 -21.36 -1.48 -6.40
N HIS A 971 -20.89 -1.51 -5.17
CA HIS A 971 -20.63 -2.74 -4.41
C HIS A 971 -21.84 -3.07 -3.52
N ILE A 972 -22.26 -4.34 -3.52
CA ILE A 972 -23.37 -4.86 -2.69
C ILE A 972 -22.84 -5.35 -1.32
N SER A 973 -21.52 -5.39 -1.14
CA SER A 973 -20.85 -5.63 0.14
C SER A 973 -20.19 -4.31 0.61
N PRO A 974 -20.07 -4.07 1.92
CA PRO A 974 -19.40 -2.87 2.44
C PRO A 974 -17.94 -2.83 1.96
N ALA A 975 -17.44 -1.62 1.67
CA ALA A 975 -16.23 -1.46 0.87
C ALA A 975 -14.97 -1.84 1.65
N VAL A 976 -14.16 -2.74 1.07
CA VAL A 976 -12.72 -2.80 1.35
C VAL A 976 -12.09 -1.48 0.91
N THR A 977 -11.10 -1.00 1.66
CA THR A 977 -9.87 -0.28 1.25
C THR A 977 -9.58 0.93 2.15
N ALA A 978 -8.53 0.80 2.96
CA ALA A 978 -7.83 1.89 3.62
C ALA A 978 -6.88 2.63 2.65
N LEU A 979 -7.33 3.09 1.48
CA LEU A 979 -6.50 3.96 0.62
C LEU A 979 -7.40 4.66 -0.39
N THR A 980 -7.76 5.91 -0.09
CA THR A 980 -8.27 7.00 -0.95
C THR A 980 -9.19 7.90 -0.10
N SER A 981 -8.59 8.80 0.69
CA SER A 981 -9.30 9.80 1.51
C SER A 981 -9.10 11.23 0.99
N THR A 982 -9.14 11.44 -0.32
CA THR A 982 -9.11 12.78 -0.90
C THR A 982 -10.21 12.92 -1.93
N GLY A 983 -11.38 13.37 -1.48
CA GLY A 983 -12.26 14.16 -2.33
C GLY A 983 -11.63 15.54 -2.48
N THR A 984 -10.67 15.69 -3.38
CA THR A 984 -10.10 17.01 -3.71
C THR A 984 -10.59 17.42 -5.09
N PRO A 985 -11.31 18.54 -5.24
CA PRO A 985 -11.18 19.30 -6.47
C PRO A 985 -9.77 19.91 -6.49
N LEU A 986 -9.03 19.61 -7.56
CA LEU A 986 -7.83 20.34 -8.02
C LEU A 986 -6.65 20.40 -7.05
N ASP A 987 -5.75 19.42 -7.16
CA ASP A 987 -4.34 19.61 -6.88
C ASP A 987 -3.54 19.26 -8.15
N PRO A 988 -2.89 20.22 -8.83
CA PRO A 988 -2.05 19.91 -9.99
C PRO A 988 -0.77 19.17 -9.64
N ASN A 989 -0.41 19.02 -8.35
CA ASN A 989 0.83 18.41 -7.89
C ASN A 989 0.65 17.19 -6.96
N LEU A 990 -0.57 16.70 -6.72
CA LEU A 990 -0.80 15.47 -5.96
C LEU A 990 -0.82 14.23 -6.87
N ALA A 991 0.27 14.02 -7.57
CA ALA A 991 0.67 12.72 -8.11
C ALA A 991 1.77 12.12 -7.21
N SER A 992 1.52 12.00 -5.90
CA SER A 992 2.34 11.18 -5.01
C SER A 992 1.59 10.92 -3.70
N LEU A 993 1.65 9.67 -3.22
CA LEU A 993 1.06 9.12 -1.99
C LEU A 993 -0.32 8.43 -2.11
N ALA A 994 -0.38 7.42 -2.99
CA ALA A 994 -1.02 6.13 -2.73
C ALA A 994 0.05 5.02 -2.94
N ALA A 995 -0.08 3.89 -2.24
CA ALA A 995 0.92 2.81 -2.14
C ALA A 995 1.33 2.21 -3.51
N PRO A 996 2.56 1.69 -3.66
CA PRO A 996 3.18 1.42 -4.96
C PRO A 996 2.68 0.11 -5.55
N GLY A 997 2.07 0.17 -6.72
CA GLY A 997 1.40 -0.95 -7.37
C GLY A 997 0.23 -0.45 -8.22
N ASP A 998 0.54 0.43 -9.16
CA ASP A 998 -0.22 0.67 -10.39
C ASP A 998 0.50 1.74 -11.17
N THR A 999 1.41 1.28 -12.00
CA THR A 999 2.32 2.22 -12.58
C THR A 999 1.65 3.03 -13.65
N PRO A 1000 1.89 4.36 -13.75
CA PRO A 1000 1.19 5.22 -14.67
C PRO A 1000 1.50 4.90 -16.11
N SER A 1001 0.65 4.14 -16.79
CA SER A 1001 0.84 3.92 -18.20
C SER A 1001 1.17 5.20 -18.95
N ALA A 1002 2.41 5.28 -19.43
CA ALA A 1002 2.77 5.99 -20.63
C ALA A 1002 2.08 5.26 -21.80
N ALA A 1003 0.75 5.20 -21.75
CA ALA A 1003 0.00 5.70 -22.87
C ALA A 1003 0.56 7.08 -23.11
N ASN A 1004 1.25 7.26 -24.24
CA ASN A 1004 1.52 8.56 -24.80
C ASN A 1004 0.31 9.43 -24.52
N LYS A 1005 0.45 10.29 -23.51
CA LYS A 1005 -0.37 11.48 -23.45
C LYS A 1005 0.14 12.20 -24.67
N HIS A 1006 -0.53 11.96 -25.81
CA HIS A 1006 -0.80 12.99 -26.77
C HIS A 1006 -0.91 14.25 -25.93
N ARG A 1007 0.05 15.16 -26.12
CA ARG A 1007 -0.10 16.53 -25.66
C ARG A 1007 -1.43 16.94 -26.25
N GLY A 1008 -2.49 16.78 -25.45
CA GLY A 1008 -3.77 17.31 -25.79
C GLY A 1008 -3.49 18.77 -26.02
N GLY A 1009 -3.92 19.30 -27.15
CA GLY A 1009 -3.73 20.71 -27.46
C GLY A 1009 -4.13 21.54 -26.25
N MET A 1010 -3.60 22.75 -26.13
CA MET A 1010 -3.77 23.67 -25.00
C MET A 1010 -5.15 23.55 -24.31
N LEU A 1011 -6.23 23.46 -25.10
CA LEU A 1011 -7.62 23.21 -24.66
C LEU A 1011 -7.85 21.98 -23.77
N LYS A 1012 -7.20 20.83 -23.99
CA LYS A 1012 -7.35 19.62 -23.15
C LYS A 1012 -6.59 19.74 -21.83
N GLN A 1013 -5.48 20.46 -21.82
CA GLN A 1013 -4.78 20.80 -20.58
C GLN A 1013 -5.61 21.79 -19.75
N TRP A 1014 -6.23 22.78 -20.40
CA TRP A 1014 -7.24 23.65 -19.78
C TRP A 1014 -8.48 22.87 -19.33
N SER A 1015 -8.99 21.92 -20.11
CA SER A 1015 -10.12 21.04 -19.72
C SER A 1015 -9.83 20.28 -18.42
N ARG A 1016 -8.60 19.77 -18.27
CA ARG A 1016 -8.16 19.11 -17.02
C ARG A 1016 -7.97 20.08 -15.88
N LEU A 1017 -7.34 21.22 -16.13
CA LEU A 1017 -7.12 22.27 -15.13
C LEU A 1017 -8.44 22.89 -14.65
N LEU A 1018 -9.45 22.94 -15.54
CA LEU A 1018 -10.82 23.37 -15.29
C LEU A 1018 -11.74 22.23 -14.82
N GLY A 1019 -11.19 21.03 -14.55
CA GLY A 1019 -11.90 19.88 -14.00
C GLY A 1019 -13.09 19.39 -14.85
N VAL A 1020 -13.13 19.76 -16.13
CA VAL A 1020 -14.16 19.37 -17.10
C VAL A 1020 -14.10 17.88 -17.38
N ASP A 1021 -12.89 17.29 -17.40
CA ASP A 1021 -12.69 15.85 -17.58
C ASP A 1021 -13.37 15.03 -16.45
N PRO A 1022 -13.08 15.24 -15.13
CA PRO A 1022 -13.80 14.60 -14.02
C PRO A 1022 -15.32 14.85 -14.02
N PHE A 1023 -15.74 16.05 -14.42
CA PHE A 1023 -17.15 16.41 -14.54
C PHE A 1023 -17.87 15.55 -15.60
N ILE A 1024 -17.31 15.45 -16.81
CA ILE A 1024 -17.86 14.63 -17.89
C ILE A 1024 -17.88 13.15 -17.49
N GLU A 1025 -16.82 12.63 -16.86
CA GLU A 1025 -16.79 11.25 -16.36
C GLU A 1025 -17.89 10.97 -15.34
N THR A 1026 -18.12 11.93 -14.44
CA THR A 1026 -19.16 11.83 -13.42
C THR A 1026 -20.56 11.76 -14.03
N ILE A 1027 -20.84 12.60 -15.02
CA ILE A 1027 -22.15 12.72 -15.67
C ILE A 1027 -22.42 11.58 -16.64
N THR A 1028 -21.40 11.13 -17.37
CA THR A 1028 -21.56 10.02 -18.30
C THR A 1028 -21.70 8.67 -17.58
N GLY A 1029 -21.48 8.63 -16.25
CA GLY A 1029 -21.47 7.40 -15.47
C GLY A 1029 -20.35 6.44 -15.88
N ARG A 1030 -19.31 6.97 -16.54
CA ARG A 1030 -18.12 6.24 -16.97
C ARG A 1030 -17.01 6.45 -15.94
N GLY A 1031 -17.29 6.18 -14.67
CA GLY A 1031 -16.21 6.06 -13.68
C GLY A 1031 -15.24 4.94 -14.08
N ALA A 1032 -14.06 4.93 -13.46
CA ALA A 1032 -12.96 4.01 -13.75
C ALA A 1032 -13.33 2.51 -13.78
N ALA A 1033 -14.48 2.11 -13.21
CA ALA A 1033 -14.99 0.74 -13.24
C ALA A 1033 -15.86 0.37 -14.47
N ALA A 1034 -16.21 1.32 -15.33
CA ALA A 1034 -17.07 1.09 -16.50
C ALA A 1034 -16.25 0.74 -17.75
N GLY A 1035 -15.58 -0.41 -17.75
CA GLY A 1035 -15.11 -1.04 -18.98
C GLY A 1035 -16.30 -1.29 -19.92
N LYS A 1036 -16.11 -1.07 -21.24
CA LYS A 1036 -17.17 -1.06 -22.27
C LYS A 1036 -18.04 -2.33 -22.36
N ASN A 1037 -17.74 -3.41 -21.63
CA ASN A 1037 -18.44 -4.70 -21.71
C ASN A 1037 -18.97 -5.29 -20.38
N LYS A 1038 -19.02 -4.55 -19.26
CA LYS A 1038 -19.70 -5.08 -18.05
C LYS A 1038 -21.21 -4.83 -18.11
N ARG A 1039 -22.00 -5.90 -18.10
CA ARG A 1039 -23.46 -5.88 -17.93
C ARG A 1039 -23.79 -4.99 -16.72
N LYS A 1040 -24.45 -3.84 -16.94
CA LYS A 1040 -24.75 -2.84 -15.89
C LYS A 1040 -25.52 -3.52 -14.76
N LYS A 1041 -24.87 -3.79 -13.62
CA LYS A 1041 -25.58 -4.21 -12.40
C LYS A 1041 -26.55 -3.09 -12.04
N LYS A 1042 -27.84 -3.42 -11.88
CA LYS A 1042 -28.88 -2.46 -11.51
C LYS A 1042 -28.56 -1.88 -10.13
N ASN A 1043 -28.55 -0.55 -9.99
CA ASN A 1043 -28.32 0.10 -8.69
C ASN A 1043 -29.46 -0.30 -7.72
N PRO A 1044 -29.19 -1.07 -6.64
CA PRO A 1044 -30.22 -1.51 -5.71
C PRO A 1044 -30.81 -0.35 -4.88
N TYR A 1045 -30.11 0.78 -4.81
CA TYR A 1045 -30.54 1.98 -4.10
C TYR A 1045 -31.31 2.96 -5.00
N SER A 1046 -31.40 2.72 -6.31
CA SER A 1046 -32.11 3.60 -7.24
C SER A 1046 -33.51 3.09 -7.56
N ARG A 1047 -34.50 3.96 -7.38
CA ARG A 1047 -35.91 3.74 -7.78
C ARG A 1047 -36.32 4.56 -9.00
N GLY A 1048 -35.35 5.17 -9.68
CA GLY A 1048 -35.54 6.07 -10.82
C GLY A 1048 -35.32 7.53 -10.45
N CYS A 1049 -34.99 8.35 -11.44
CA CYS A 1049 -34.58 9.75 -11.28
C CYS A 1049 -35.53 10.56 -10.37
N LEU A 1050 -36.82 10.55 -10.70
CA LEU A 1050 -37.84 11.30 -9.97
C LEU A 1050 -38.00 10.81 -8.53
N SER A 1051 -38.01 9.49 -8.31
CA SER A 1051 -38.14 8.93 -6.95
C SER A 1051 -36.92 9.27 -6.09
N ASN A 1052 -35.71 9.16 -6.65
CA ASN A 1052 -34.49 9.45 -5.91
C ASN A 1052 -34.41 10.94 -5.53
N CYS A 1053 -34.78 11.84 -6.47
CA CYS A 1053 -34.88 13.27 -6.18
C CYS A 1053 -35.97 13.55 -5.13
N LYS A 1054 -37.13 12.90 -5.21
CA LYS A 1054 -38.20 13.02 -4.21
C LYS A 1054 -37.70 12.59 -2.82
N ASP A 1055 -37.04 11.44 -2.72
CA ASP A 1055 -36.49 10.92 -1.47
C ASP A 1055 -35.45 11.90 -0.86
N PHE A 1056 -34.65 12.57 -1.69
CA PHE A 1056 -33.64 13.52 -1.21
C PHE A 1056 -34.23 14.89 -0.80
N TRP A 1057 -35.12 15.45 -1.63
CA TRP A 1057 -35.64 16.81 -1.44
C TRP A 1057 -36.85 16.87 -0.51
N CYS A 1058 -37.74 15.89 -0.57
CA CYS A 1058 -38.94 15.79 0.24
C CYS A 1058 -38.74 14.94 1.51
N ASP A 1059 -37.49 14.76 1.94
CA ASP A 1059 -37.16 14.16 3.24
C ASP A 1059 -37.71 15.04 4.38
N PRO A 1060 -38.44 14.46 5.36
CA PRO A 1060 -39.08 15.22 6.44
C PRO A 1060 -38.10 15.87 7.42
N ALA A 1061 -36.80 15.55 7.34
CA ALA A 1061 -35.80 16.20 8.17
C ALA A 1061 -35.76 17.73 7.95
N PRO A 1062 -35.53 18.52 9.01
CA PRO A 1062 -35.50 19.97 8.92
C PRO A 1062 -34.37 20.46 8.00
N ILE A 1063 -34.68 21.46 7.16
CA ILE A 1063 -33.68 22.16 6.32
C ILE A 1063 -32.89 23.18 7.14
N PHE A 1064 -33.54 23.82 8.12
CA PHE A 1064 -32.94 24.77 9.04
C PHE A 1064 -32.74 24.13 10.42
N GLY A 1065 -31.88 23.11 10.49
CA GLY A 1065 -31.63 22.38 11.72
C GLY A 1065 -30.81 21.12 11.51
N GLN A 1066 -30.56 20.39 12.59
CA GLN A 1066 -29.83 19.14 12.52
C GLN A 1066 -30.77 17.97 12.24
N ARG A 1067 -30.27 17.02 11.46
CA ARG A 1067 -30.93 15.75 11.19
C ARG A 1067 -30.62 14.75 12.31
N GLU A 1068 -31.58 13.90 12.65
CA GLU A 1068 -31.31 12.68 13.42
C GLU A 1068 -30.26 11.81 12.73
N ASN A 1069 -29.25 11.39 13.48
CA ASN A 1069 -28.04 10.81 12.92
C ASN A 1069 -28.34 9.56 12.06
N GLY A 1070 -27.79 9.49 10.85
CA GLY A 1070 -27.86 8.28 10.03
C GLY A 1070 -29.15 8.10 9.23
N THR A 1071 -30.23 8.76 9.65
CA THR A 1071 -31.56 8.56 9.07
C THR A 1071 -31.69 9.22 7.70
N ALA A 1072 -32.39 8.62 6.74
CA ALA A 1072 -32.84 9.28 5.51
C ALA A 1072 -33.95 8.50 4.80
N VAL A 1073 -34.65 9.15 3.87
CA VAL A 1073 -35.65 8.48 3.05
C VAL A 1073 -35.01 7.70 1.90
N LEU A 1074 -35.49 6.47 1.67
CA LEU A 1074 -35.12 5.62 0.54
C LEU A 1074 -36.33 4.84 0.03
N GLY A 1075 -36.76 5.11 -1.19
CA GLY A 1075 -37.98 4.53 -1.77
C GLY A 1075 -39.25 4.89 -0.99
N GLY A 1076 -39.32 6.10 -0.43
CA GLY A 1076 -40.43 6.57 0.39
C GLY A 1076 -40.45 6.07 1.85
N ALA A 1077 -39.53 5.20 2.27
CA ALA A 1077 -39.42 4.71 3.64
C ALA A 1077 -38.26 5.38 4.39
N LYS A 1078 -38.40 5.64 5.70
CA LYS A 1078 -37.30 6.08 6.57
C LYS A 1078 -36.35 4.91 6.80
N VAL A 1079 -35.06 5.13 6.58
CA VAL A 1079 -34.01 4.13 6.79
C VAL A 1079 -32.83 4.73 7.55
N ASP A 1080 -32.21 3.94 8.41
CA ASP A 1080 -30.99 4.33 9.13
C ASP A 1080 -29.75 3.74 8.45
N TYR A 1081 -28.90 4.62 7.87
CA TYR A 1081 -27.65 4.25 7.21
C TYR A 1081 -26.52 3.90 8.19
N THR A 1082 -26.67 4.16 9.49
CA THR A 1082 -25.67 3.77 10.51
C THR A 1082 -25.77 2.31 10.91
N VAL A 1083 -26.88 1.63 10.58
CA VAL A 1083 -27.13 0.21 10.87
C VAL A 1083 -27.67 -0.56 9.65
N MET A 1084 -27.51 -0.01 8.44
CA MET A 1084 -27.91 -0.67 7.20
C MET A 1084 -26.83 -1.68 6.77
N TYR A 1085 -27.04 -2.98 7.00
CA TYR A 1085 -26.08 -4.04 6.58
C TYR A 1085 -26.55 -4.85 5.37
N GLU A 1086 -27.80 -4.67 4.92
CA GLU A 1086 -28.37 -5.38 3.77
C GLU A 1086 -28.90 -4.42 2.70
N SER A 1087 -28.88 -4.85 1.44
CA SER A 1087 -29.40 -4.01 0.35
C SER A 1087 -30.93 -3.92 0.39
N PRO A 1088 -31.54 -2.80 -0.03
CA PRO A 1088 -33.00 -2.65 -0.08
C PRO A 1088 -33.73 -3.70 -0.94
N THR A 1089 -33.04 -4.26 -1.95
CA THR A 1089 -33.58 -5.36 -2.76
C THR A 1089 -33.69 -6.64 -1.93
N LEU A 1090 -32.67 -6.93 -1.12
CA LEU A 1090 -32.65 -8.11 -0.26
C LEU A 1090 -33.67 -7.96 0.87
N MET A 1091 -33.73 -6.81 1.54
CA MET A 1091 -34.73 -6.50 2.57
C MET A 1091 -36.19 -6.67 2.08
N ARG A 1092 -36.44 -6.43 0.79
CA ARG A 1092 -37.78 -6.64 0.19
C ARG A 1092 -38.06 -8.11 -0.11
N LEU A 1093 -37.04 -8.88 -0.51
CA LEU A 1093 -37.15 -10.30 -0.84
C LEU A 1093 -37.27 -11.19 0.41
N THR A 1094 -36.61 -10.81 1.51
CA THR A 1094 -36.68 -11.52 2.80
C THR A 1094 -37.93 -11.17 3.62
N GLY A 1095 -38.81 -10.32 3.07
CA GLY A 1095 -39.90 -9.66 3.80
C GLY A 1095 -39.33 -8.61 4.75
N MET A 1096 -40.05 -7.49 4.96
CA MET A 1096 -39.70 -6.50 6.00
C MET A 1096 -39.93 -7.09 7.40
N ARG A 1097 -39.28 -8.21 7.74
CA ARG A 1097 -39.01 -8.53 9.14
C ARG A 1097 -37.97 -7.52 9.58
N THR A 1098 -38.45 -6.48 10.24
CA THR A 1098 -37.74 -5.84 11.35
C THR A 1098 -37.18 -6.95 12.23
N ARG A 1099 -35.96 -7.40 11.92
CA ARG A 1099 -35.13 -8.11 12.88
C ARG A 1099 -34.55 -7.02 13.78
N GLY A 1100 -35.42 -6.50 14.65
CA GLY A 1100 -35.01 -5.85 15.87
C GLY A 1100 -34.18 -6.87 16.63
N GLY A 1101 -32.88 -6.64 16.63
CA GLY A 1101 -31.89 -7.49 17.27
C GLY A 1101 -30.62 -6.71 17.58
N TYR A 1102 -30.79 -5.41 17.84
CA TYR A 1102 -29.85 -4.56 18.58
C TYR A 1102 -30.74 -3.55 19.31
N GLU A 1103 -31.54 -4.04 20.26
CA GLU A 1103 -31.90 -3.16 21.37
C GLU A 1103 -30.57 -2.77 22.01
N ALA A 1104 -30.28 -1.47 22.00
CA ALA A 1104 -29.41 -0.90 23.00
C ALA A 1104 -29.92 -1.44 24.33
N VAL A 1105 -29.08 -2.18 25.06
CA VAL A 1105 -29.39 -2.54 26.44
C VAL A 1105 -29.47 -1.19 27.16
N GLY A 1106 -30.71 -0.73 27.33
CA GLY A 1106 -31.02 0.44 28.11
C GLY A 1106 -30.48 0.19 29.49
N THR A 1107 -29.71 1.14 29.98
CA THR A 1107 -29.50 1.34 31.41
C THR A 1107 -30.88 1.54 32.06
N GLU A 1108 -31.46 0.47 32.58
CA GLU A 1108 -32.46 0.56 33.64
C GLU A 1108 -31.94 -0.16 34.88
N GLU A 1109 -32.07 0.57 35.97
CA GLU A 1109 -31.70 0.33 37.37
C GLU A 1109 -31.78 -1.14 37.83
N VAL A 1110 -30.69 -1.67 38.41
CA VAL A 1110 -30.48 -2.00 39.85
C VAL A 1110 -29.00 -2.31 40.08
#